data_AF-A0A6A5RU17-F1
#
_entry.id   AF-A0A6A5RU17-F1
#
_cell.length_a   1.000
_cell.length_b   1.000
_cell.length_c   1.000
_cell.angle_alpha   90.00
_cell.angle_beta   90.00
_cell.angle_gamma   90.00
#
_symmetry.space_group_name_H-M   'P 1'
#
loop_
_entity.id
_entity.type
_entity.pdbx_description
1 polymer ?
#
loop_
_entity_poly.entity_id
_entity_poly.type
_entity_poly.pdbx_seq_one_letter_code
_entity_poly.pdbx_strand_id
1 'polypeptide(L)'
;MLRPRNALVCGLLFWGGASMAAPPSAVTAVALGEIGSDAAAAQSGRKLTGRFLHITDFHPDPFYKTYSSTTAEAACHRQRGPAGIYGAETSGCDSPFSLVNETFRWIKENVRDDIDFVIWTGDSARHDNDEKHARTQKQIISQNEFLVEKFGEVFGVSDEDRRGTNEYVIPIVPTFGNNDIMPHNIFLEGPNKWTMKYLDIWRSFIPEAQRHQFQQGGWFSVEVIPAKLAVVSLNTIYFFTSNSGVDGCANKHEPGYQHMEWLRIQLRIMRERGVKAILMGHVPPARVDSKESWDETCWQKYTLWVQQYRDVIVGSLYGHMNIDHFMLQDFDQIDEHTRKGDMAAQTRAKGVDGEVRLLEDGEVTVASASDYLLSLRDFWAQLPSPLADSNKRALPKSGIWDEEEDESSVWEWLMTKVTSSRRKNARKSAQKKYIEKIGGKYAQRYSASLVSPSVVPNYYPTLRIIEYNITGLEHLHVQSTSSPSQGHQQAFLKHQFSNDDGYKREVDTLVSQKETQKKKERAAKHSKKYRFKVPEGPSKSAPPGPAYSPQVLTWTRYTQYFANLTRINNDFVNPQHHHYNVDGEDTSANELVPRTIFGLEVNKGGEIESKGWKEGKHGHHNGKHPRPEPHPKDFYYELEYDTREKNFPDLTVRRWVEYARKIGGGRAKGANVDYEERNMDEVEGQLDTVDEDKLEAEGKKHKKHKKGKKHHKASKEWFTFVKRAFVGTMDPHEIKEMFGRSAPVAEEVQEVVEL
;
A
#
# COMPACT_ATOMS: atom_id res chain seq x y z
N MET A 1 28.98 27.54 -66.22
CA MET A 1 29.14 27.40 -67.70
C MET A 1 28.59 26.04 -68.07
N LEU A 2 27.70 25.80 -69.04
CA LEU A 2 26.96 26.59 -70.04
C LEU A 2 25.80 25.67 -70.49
N ARG A 3 24.53 26.05 -70.30
CA ARG A 3 23.51 26.35 -71.37
C ARG A 3 22.97 25.11 -72.15
N PRO A 4 22.00 25.27 -73.08
CA PRO A 4 20.55 25.54 -72.96
C PRO A 4 19.76 24.38 -73.66
N ARG A 5 18.43 24.34 -73.91
CA ARG A 5 17.53 25.28 -74.61
C ARG A 5 16.11 24.64 -74.71
N ASN A 6 15.08 25.42 -74.34
CA ASN A 6 13.74 25.64 -74.95
C ASN A 6 12.98 24.45 -75.62
N ALA A 7 11.66 24.26 -75.51
CA ALA A 7 10.55 25.05 -74.95
C ALA A 7 9.23 24.21 -74.97
N LEU A 8 8.29 24.52 -74.04
CA LEU A 8 6.80 24.47 -74.10
C LEU A 8 6.11 23.19 -74.63
N VAL A 9 5.13 22.54 -73.99
CA VAL A 9 3.84 23.05 -73.44
C VAL A 9 3.30 22.06 -72.38
N CYS A 10 2.54 22.60 -71.41
CA CYS A 10 1.91 21.96 -70.25
C CYS A 10 0.93 20.80 -70.53
N GLY A 11 0.85 19.87 -69.57
CA GLY A 11 -0.20 18.86 -69.42
C GLY A 11 -0.01 17.98 -68.18
N LEU A 12 -0.43 18.51 -67.02
CA LEU A 12 -0.53 17.92 -65.66
C LEU A 12 -1.30 16.59 -65.65
N LEU A 13 -1.17 15.61 -64.74
CA LEU A 13 -0.31 15.32 -63.59
C LEU A 13 -0.56 13.82 -63.26
N PHE A 14 0.52 13.05 -63.31
CA PHE A 14 0.95 11.95 -62.43
C PHE A 14 -0.03 10.96 -61.75
N TRP A 15 0.14 9.69 -62.15
CA TRP A 15 0.01 8.50 -61.32
C TRP A 15 1.04 8.45 -60.17
N GLY A 16 0.62 7.93 -59.02
CA GLY A 16 1.47 7.60 -57.88
C GLY A 16 0.67 6.97 -56.74
N GLY A 17 0.15 5.75 -56.94
CA GLY A 17 -0.55 5.00 -55.89
C GLY A 17 0.43 4.21 -55.02
N ALA A 18 0.74 4.74 -53.84
CA ALA A 18 1.33 4.00 -52.74
C ALA A 18 0.20 3.56 -51.80
N SER A 19 0.01 2.24 -51.63
CA SER A 19 -0.98 1.67 -50.72
C SER A 19 -0.52 1.84 -49.27
N MET A 20 -1.08 2.85 -48.59
CA MET A 20 -1.08 2.96 -47.13
C MET A 20 -2.34 2.27 -46.60
N ALA A 21 -2.18 1.22 -45.79
CA ALA A 21 -3.27 0.62 -45.03
C ALA A 21 -3.60 1.53 -43.83
N ALA A 22 -4.82 2.07 -43.81
CA ALA A 22 -5.39 2.83 -42.71
C ALA A 22 -5.98 1.90 -41.63
N PRO A 23 -6.05 2.32 -40.34
CA PRO A 23 -6.61 1.51 -39.25
C PRO A 23 -8.15 1.47 -39.29
N PRO A 24 -8.80 0.40 -38.81
CA PRO A 24 -10.25 0.29 -38.85
C PRO A 24 -10.89 1.19 -37.78
N SER A 25 -11.64 2.20 -38.23
CA SER A 25 -12.59 2.96 -37.41
C SER A 25 -13.88 2.14 -37.25
N ALA A 26 -14.23 1.78 -36.02
CA ALA A 26 -15.57 1.31 -35.68
C ALA A 26 -16.46 2.54 -35.46
N VAL A 27 -17.26 2.88 -36.47
CA VAL A 27 -18.36 3.85 -36.35
C VAL A 27 -19.64 3.04 -36.16
N THR A 28 -20.23 3.10 -34.97
CA THR A 28 -21.59 2.62 -34.72
C THR A 28 -22.58 3.57 -35.37
N ALA A 29 -23.40 3.04 -36.29
CA ALA A 29 -24.46 3.76 -36.95
C ALA A 29 -25.56 4.15 -35.96
N VAL A 30 -25.91 5.45 -35.92
CA VAL A 30 -27.11 5.97 -35.27
C VAL A 30 -28.27 5.76 -36.23
N ALA A 31 -29.15 4.80 -35.93
CA ALA A 31 -30.46 4.70 -36.59
C ALA A 31 -31.50 5.39 -35.69
N LEU A 32 -32.05 6.49 -36.20
CA LEU A 32 -33.27 7.12 -35.69
C LEU A 32 -34.47 6.29 -36.19
N GLY A 33 -35.25 5.75 -35.26
CA GLY A 33 -36.49 5.03 -35.51
C GLY A 33 -37.38 5.07 -34.27
N GLU A 34 -38.68 5.26 -34.49
CA GLU A 34 -39.68 5.85 -33.58
C GLU A 34 -40.11 4.99 -32.37
N ILE A 35 -40.74 5.71 -31.43
CA ILE A 35 -41.25 5.30 -30.12
C ILE A 35 -42.35 4.22 -30.26
N GLY A 36 -42.16 3.08 -29.58
CA GLY A 36 -43.20 2.06 -29.43
C GLY A 36 -42.82 0.94 -28.45
N SER A 37 -43.30 1.06 -27.21
CA SER A 37 -43.51 -0.02 -26.22
C SER A 37 -42.40 -1.07 -26.03
N ASP A 38 -41.37 -0.74 -25.24
CA ASP A 38 -40.53 -1.73 -24.55
C ASP A 38 -40.05 -1.20 -23.17
N ALA A 39 -40.97 -0.60 -22.42
CA ALA A 39 -40.68 -0.11 -21.06
C ALA A 39 -40.56 -1.22 -20.00
N ALA A 40 -40.71 -2.50 -20.38
CA ALA A 40 -40.69 -3.63 -19.45
C ALA A 40 -39.34 -4.38 -19.38
N ALA A 41 -38.40 -4.13 -20.31
CA ALA A 41 -37.11 -4.84 -20.35
C ALA A 41 -35.92 -4.06 -19.73
N ALA A 42 -36.14 -2.85 -19.21
CA ALA A 42 -35.08 -1.95 -18.71
C ALA A 42 -34.77 -2.06 -17.20
N GLN A 43 -35.26 -3.11 -16.50
CA GLN A 43 -35.17 -3.24 -15.03
C GLN A 43 -34.23 -4.36 -14.50
N SER A 44 -33.38 -4.98 -15.33
CA SER A 44 -32.59 -6.15 -14.87
C SER A 44 -31.16 -5.86 -14.37
N GLY A 45 -30.80 -4.63 -14.02
CA GLY A 45 -29.44 -4.30 -13.54
C GLY A 45 -29.40 -3.97 -12.04
N ARG A 46 -28.23 -4.13 -11.41
CA ARG A 46 -28.02 -3.79 -10.00
C ARG A 46 -27.79 -2.29 -9.86
N LYS A 47 -28.40 -1.66 -8.85
CA LYS A 47 -28.13 -0.24 -8.54
C LYS A 47 -26.74 -0.09 -7.92
N LEU A 48 -26.07 1.00 -8.26
CA LEU A 48 -24.79 1.36 -7.62
C LEU A 48 -24.98 1.66 -6.14
N THR A 49 -24.09 1.12 -5.31
CA THR A 49 -24.05 1.39 -3.87
C THR A 49 -23.03 2.47 -3.52
N GLY A 50 -22.08 2.75 -4.41
CA GLY A 50 -20.98 3.68 -4.15
C GLY A 50 -19.90 3.08 -3.27
N ARG A 51 -19.75 1.75 -3.25
CA ARG A 51 -18.80 1.03 -2.39
C ARG A 51 -18.03 -0.01 -3.20
N PHE A 52 -16.78 -0.29 -2.86
CA PHE A 52 -16.04 -1.41 -3.44
C PHE A 52 -15.11 -2.05 -2.41
N LEU A 53 -14.85 -3.35 -2.59
CA LEU A 53 -13.95 -4.13 -1.74
C LEU A 53 -12.52 -4.07 -2.27
N HIS A 54 -11.56 -3.79 -1.39
CA HIS A 54 -10.13 -4.01 -1.63
C HIS A 54 -9.63 -5.10 -0.68
N ILE A 55 -9.12 -6.19 -1.26
CA ILE A 55 -8.58 -7.34 -0.53
C ILE A 55 -7.30 -7.84 -1.20
N THR A 56 -6.34 -8.35 -0.42
CA THR A 56 -4.98 -8.62 -0.91
C THR A 56 -4.27 -9.68 -0.06
N ASP A 57 -3.26 -10.32 -0.66
CA ASP A 57 -2.23 -11.12 0.04
C ASP A 57 -2.88 -12.23 0.93
N PHE A 58 -3.49 -13.22 0.28
CA PHE A 58 -4.18 -14.32 0.95
C PHE A 58 -3.21 -15.40 1.41
N HIS A 59 -2.23 -15.76 0.58
CA HIS A 59 -1.25 -16.82 0.86
C HIS A 59 -1.83 -18.11 1.49
N PRO A 60 -2.83 -18.79 0.90
CA PRO A 60 -3.30 -20.08 1.38
C PRO A 60 -2.17 -21.11 1.40
N ASP A 61 -1.86 -21.69 2.55
CA ASP A 61 -0.84 -22.70 2.73
C ASP A 61 -1.44 -24.10 2.92
N PRO A 62 -1.22 -25.04 1.98
CA PRO A 62 -1.69 -26.41 2.11
C PRO A 62 -0.97 -27.25 3.17
N PHE A 63 0.16 -26.77 3.71
CA PHE A 63 0.96 -27.50 4.70
C PHE A 63 0.72 -27.04 6.13
N TYR A 64 0.00 -25.94 6.33
CA TYR A 64 -0.36 -25.42 7.64
C TYR A 64 -1.04 -26.49 8.49
N LYS A 65 -0.58 -26.63 9.74
CA LYS A 65 -1.19 -27.53 10.72
C LYS A 65 -1.58 -26.78 11.98
N THR A 66 -2.81 -26.96 12.42
CA THR A 66 -3.27 -26.50 13.73
C THR A 66 -2.42 -27.13 14.83
N TYR A 67 -2.09 -26.33 15.84
CA TYR A 67 -1.20 -26.64 16.96
C TYR A 67 0.24 -27.01 16.59
N SER A 68 0.70 -26.54 15.45
CA SER A 68 2.10 -26.62 15.05
C SER A 68 2.95 -25.47 15.61
N SER A 69 4.28 -25.65 15.57
CA SER A 69 5.22 -24.61 15.98
C SER A 69 5.32 -23.51 14.93
N THR A 70 5.35 -22.26 15.39
CA THR A 70 5.49 -21.05 14.56
C THR A 70 6.95 -20.63 14.37
N THR A 71 7.92 -21.43 14.82
CA THR A 71 9.35 -21.13 14.60
C THR A 71 9.71 -21.26 13.13
N ALA A 72 10.77 -20.56 12.69
CA ALA A 72 11.26 -20.61 11.30
C ALA A 72 11.53 -22.05 10.83
N GLU A 73 12.11 -22.89 11.69
CA GLU A 73 12.42 -24.27 11.35
C GLU A 73 11.19 -25.14 11.22
N ALA A 74 10.06 -24.76 11.83
CA ALA A 74 8.82 -25.50 11.81
C ALA A 74 7.82 -24.96 10.78
N ALA A 75 7.88 -23.65 10.50
CA ALA A 75 7.06 -22.93 9.53
C ALA A 75 5.57 -23.26 9.61
N CYS A 76 5.06 -23.62 10.79
CA CYS A 76 3.67 -23.97 11.02
C CYS A 76 3.22 -25.27 10.29
N HIS A 77 4.18 -26.09 9.85
CA HIS A 77 3.94 -27.36 9.17
C HIS A 77 4.21 -28.58 10.07
N ARG A 78 4.95 -28.37 11.17
CA ARG A 78 5.51 -29.44 12.02
C ARG A 78 5.81 -28.97 13.44
N GLN A 79 6.22 -29.93 14.26
CA GLN A 79 6.40 -29.77 15.72
C GLN A 79 5.11 -29.29 16.39
N ARG A 80 5.06 -29.29 17.72
CA ARG A 80 3.88 -28.80 18.46
C ARG A 80 4.12 -27.34 18.85
N GLY A 81 3.08 -26.51 18.77
CA GLY A 81 3.16 -25.11 19.17
C GLY A 81 1.83 -24.38 19.09
N PRO A 82 1.85 -23.04 19.05
CA PRO A 82 0.68 -22.22 19.32
C PRO A 82 -0.21 -21.96 18.08
N ALA A 83 0.11 -22.53 16.91
CA ALA A 83 -0.63 -22.26 15.69
C ALA A 83 -2.14 -22.54 15.83
N GLY A 84 -2.98 -21.53 15.61
CA GLY A 84 -4.43 -21.65 15.75
C GLY A 84 -5.10 -22.32 14.55
N ILE A 85 -6.41 -22.56 14.62
CA ILE A 85 -7.15 -23.11 13.47
C ILE A 85 -7.26 -22.12 12.31
N TYR A 86 -7.33 -20.82 12.59
CA TYR A 86 -7.45 -19.76 11.59
C TYR A 86 -6.15 -19.01 11.33
N GLY A 87 -5.00 -19.57 11.71
CA GLY A 87 -3.71 -18.91 11.56
C GLY A 87 -3.08 -18.56 12.90
N ALA A 88 -1.87 -18.00 12.83
CA ALA A 88 -1.14 -17.46 13.97
C ALA A 88 -0.66 -16.06 13.65
N GLU A 89 -1.31 -15.05 14.23
CA GLU A 89 -0.93 -13.66 14.08
C GLU A 89 0.50 -13.41 14.57
N THR A 90 1.17 -12.39 14.03
CA THR A 90 2.54 -11.98 14.44
C THR A 90 3.59 -13.08 14.27
N SER A 91 3.37 -13.97 13.30
CA SER A 91 4.29 -15.04 12.93
C SER A 91 4.57 -15.04 11.42
N GLY A 92 5.48 -15.89 10.96
CA GLY A 92 5.72 -16.13 9.53
C GLY A 92 4.83 -17.24 8.96
N CYS A 93 3.76 -17.62 9.65
CA CYS A 93 2.81 -18.56 9.08
C CYS A 93 2.02 -17.91 7.94
N ASP A 94 1.83 -18.65 6.86
CA ASP A 94 0.84 -18.34 5.85
C ASP A 94 -0.57 -18.76 6.28
N SER A 95 -1.59 -18.38 5.48
CA SER A 95 -2.99 -18.60 5.84
C SER A 95 -3.40 -20.07 5.71
N PRO A 96 -3.97 -20.71 6.73
CA PRO A 96 -4.66 -21.97 6.50
C PRO A 96 -5.89 -21.76 5.60
N PHE A 97 -6.29 -22.79 4.85
CA PHE A 97 -7.50 -22.74 4.03
C PHE A 97 -8.77 -22.41 4.83
N SER A 98 -8.82 -22.78 6.12
CA SER A 98 -9.90 -22.41 7.04
C SER A 98 -10.07 -20.89 7.14
N LEU A 99 -8.98 -20.13 7.28
CA LEU A 99 -9.03 -18.66 7.33
C LEU A 99 -9.59 -18.08 6.04
N VAL A 100 -9.11 -18.57 4.89
CA VAL A 100 -9.58 -18.09 3.58
C VAL A 100 -11.07 -18.42 3.39
N ASN A 101 -11.50 -19.64 3.72
CA ASN A 101 -12.90 -20.05 3.65
C ASN A 101 -13.81 -19.14 4.50
N GLU A 102 -13.42 -18.91 5.76
CA GLU A 102 -14.19 -18.06 6.67
C GLU A 102 -14.20 -16.59 6.23
N THR A 103 -13.12 -16.11 5.61
CA THR A 103 -13.03 -14.77 5.03
C THR A 103 -14.07 -14.61 3.91
N PHE A 104 -14.12 -15.54 2.95
CA PHE A 104 -15.11 -15.49 1.87
C PHE A 104 -16.54 -15.71 2.35
N ARG A 105 -16.76 -16.57 3.36
CA ARG A 105 -18.06 -16.73 4.02
C ARG A 105 -18.53 -15.40 4.63
N TRP A 106 -17.68 -14.73 5.39
CA TRP A 106 -18.02 -13.44 5.99
C TRP A 106 -18.30 -12.36 4.93
N ILE A 107 -17.51 -12.30 3.85
CA ILE A 107 -17.74 -11.38 2.73
C ILE A 107 -19.10 -11.64 2.08
N LYS A 108 -19.46 -12.92 1.88
CA LYS A 108 -20.75 -13.31 1.30
C LYS A 108 -21.93 -12.83 2.15
N GLU A 109 -21.82 -12.98 3.46
CA GLU A 109 -22.89 -12.65 4.42
C GLU A 109 -23.01 -11.14 4.70
N ASN A 110 -21.91 -10.39 4.62
CA ASN A 110 -21.86 -9.01 5.14
C ASN A 110 -21.50 -7.93 4.11
N VAL A 111 -20.96 -8.30 2.95
CA VAL A 111 -20.37 -7.34 1.99
C VAL A 111 -20.91 -7.48 0.59
N ARG A 112 -21.16 -8.71 0.13
CA ARG A 112 -21.50 -9.03 -1.27
C ARG A 112 -22.53 -8.10 -1.88
N ASP A 113 -23.67 -7.93 -1.22
CA ASP A 113 -24.82 -7.21 -1.80
C ASP A 113 -24.66 -5.68 -1.75
N ASP A 114 -23.64 -5.21 -1.05
CA ASP A 114 -23.41 -3.82 -0.70
C ASP A 114 -22.28 -3.15 -1.50
N ILE A 115 -21.62 -3.87 -2.42
CA ILE A 115 -20.46 -3.38 -3.18
C ILE A 115 -20.65 -3.43 -4.69
N ASP A 116 -19.91 -2.60 -5.41
CA ASP A 116 -20.02 -2.45 -6.85
C ASP A 116 -19.02 -3.25 -7.66
N PHE A 117 -17.83 -3.48 -7.12
CA PHE A 117 -16.77 -4.27 -7.71
C PHE A 117 -15.76 -4.67 -6.63
N VAL A 118 -14.85 -5.58 -6.99
CA VAL A 118 -13.75 -6.04 -6.13
C VAL A 118 -12.41 -5.73 -6.80
N ILE A 119 -11.49 -5.18 -6.01
CA ILE A 119 -10.07 -5.02 -6.35
C ILE A 119 -9.28 -6.05 -5.55
N TRP A 120 -8.63 -6.96 -6.26
CA TRP A 120 -7.80 -8.01 -5.68
C TRP A 120 -6.33 -7.81 -6.08
N THR A 121 -5.51 -7.33 -5.15
CA THR A 121 -4.13 -6.92 -5.43
C THR A 121 -3.09 -8.05 -5.38
N GLY A 122 -3.48 -9.30 -5.64
CA GLY A 122 -2.57 -10.43 -5.85
C GLY A 122 -2.10 -11.13 -4.58
N ASP A 123 -1.03 -11.92 -4.74
CA ASP A 123 -0.39 -12.77 -3.72
C ASP A 123 -1.32 -13.86 -3.17
N SER A 124 -1.60 -14.76 -4.09
CA SER A 124 -2.50 -15.91 -3.98
C SER A 124 -1.76 -17.18 -3.59
N ALA A 125 -0.45 -17.22 -3.77
CA ALA A 125 0.38 -18.38 -3.47
C ALA A 125 1.20 -18.11 -2.20
N ARG A 126 1.35 -19.14 -1.37
CA ARG A 126 2.15 -19.08 -0.13
C ARG A 126 3.61 -18.64 -0.37
N HIS A 127 4.24 -18.12 0.66
CA HIS A 127 5.68 -17.86 0.73
C HIS A 127 6.47 -19.17 0.82
N ASP A 128 7.77 -19.11 0.57
CA ASP A 128 8.69 -20.25 0.69
C ASP A 128 9.38 -20.33 2.06
N ASN A 129 8.58 -20.16 3.12
CA ASN A 129 9.04 -20.14 4.51
C ASN A 129 9.56 -21.49 5.03
N ASP A 130 9.20 -22.62 4.37
CA ASP A 130 9.72 -23.95 4.68
C ASP A 130 10.57 -24.50 3.54
N GLU A 131 11.89 -24.52 3.71
CA GLU A 131 12.82 -25.07 2.73
C GLU A 131 12.53 -26.55 2.37
N LYS A 132 11.93 -27.32 3.30
CA LYS A 132 11.58 -28.74 3.04
C LYS A 132 10.38 -28.88 2.10
N HIS A 133 9.59 -27.82 2.02
CA HIS A 133 8.41 -27.74 1.19
C HIS A 133 8.52 -26.48 0.33
N ALA A 134 9.55 -26.41 -0.52
CA ALA A 134 9.63 -25.36 -1.53
C ALA A 134 8.41 -25.43 -2.47
N ARG A 135 7.89 -24.26 -2.83
CA ARG A 135 6.74 -24.09 -3.69
C ARG A 135 7.05 -24.55 -5.10
N THR A 136 6.06 -25.18 -5.69
CA THR A 136 6.07 -25.72 -7.05
C THR A 136 5.21 -24.86 -7.96
N GLN A 137 5.43 -24.93 -9.28
CA GLN A 137 4.55 -24.23 -10.23
C GLN A 137 3.10 -24.69 -10.12
N LYS A 138 2.89 -25.99 -9.86
CA LYS A 138 1.54 -26.57 -9.69
C LYS A 138 0.83 -26.00 -8.46
N GLN A 139 1.56 -25.81 -7.36
CA GLN A 139 0.98 -25.20 -6.16
C GLN A 139 0.54 -23.77 -6.43
N ILE A 140 1.40 -22.94 -7.02
CA ILE A 140 1.06 -21.56 -7.40
C ILE A 140 -0.23 -21.52 -8.23
N ILE A 141 -0.32 -22.39 -9.24
CA ILE A 141 -1.51 -22.52 -10.09
C ILE A 141 -2.73 -22.94 -9.26
N SER A 142 -2.62 -24.00 -8.46
CA SER A 142 -3.75 -24.53 -7.68
C SER A 142 -4.29 -23.55 -6.65
N GLN A 143 -3.41 -22.75 -6.02
CA GLN A 143 -3.78 -21.75 -5.04
C GLN A 143 -4.51 -20.56 -5.69
N ASN A 144 -4.07 -20.17 -6.90
CA ASN A 144 -4.78 -19.18 -7.71
C ASN A 144 -6.14 -19.69 -8.18
N GLU A 145 -6.21 -20.93 -8.69
CA GLU A 145 -7.47 -21.58 -9.08
C GLU A 145 -8.44 -21.67 -7.89
N PHE A 146 -7.94 -22.00 -6.70
CA PHE A 146 -8.73 -22.01 -5.46
C PHE A 146 -9.31 -20.63 -5.12
N LEU A 147 -8.52 -19.55 -5.21
CA LEU A 147 -9.06 -18.21 -4.95
C LEU A 147 -10.07 -17.77 -6.01
N VAL A 148 -9.86 -18.12 -7.29
CA VAL A 148 -10.87 -17.87 -8.35
C VAL A 148 -12.17 -18.61 -8.05
N GLU A 149 -12.09 -19.86 -7.58
CA GLU A 149 -13.26 -20.62 -7.13
C GLU A 149 -13.98 -19.91 -5.98
N LYS A 150 -13.26 -19.45 -4.97
CA LYS A 150 -13.84 -18.68 -3.85
C LYS A 150 -14.50 -17.39 -4.27
N PHE A 151 -13.89 -16.64 -5.18
CA PHE A 151 -14.54 -15.49 -5.80
C PHE A 151 -15.79 -15.89 -6.60
N GLY A 152 -15.79 -17.03 -7.28
CA GLY A 152 -16.96 -17.60 -7.96
C GLY A 152 -18.10 -17.97 -7.00
N GLU A 153 -17.80 -18.61 -5.87
CA GLU A 153 -18.78 -18.98 -4.84
C GLU A 153 -19.52 -17.77 -4.23
N VAL A 154 -18.83 -16.63 -4.14
CA VAL A 154 -19.37 -15.41 -3.53
C VAL A 154 -20.00 -14.48 -4.56
N PHE A 155 -19.36 -14.27 -5.71
CA PHE A 155 -19.74 -13.24 -6.68
C PHE A 155 -20.21 -13.79 -8.03
N GLY A 156 -20.19 -15.10 -8.24
CA GLY A 156 -20.74 -15.74 -9.43
C GLY A 156 -22.27 -15.69 -9.49
N VAL A 157 -22.80 -15.90 -10.70
CA VAL A 157 -24.24 -16.13 -10.92
C VAL A 157 -24.63 -17.51 -10.36
N SER A 158 -25.79 -17.62 -9.71
CA SER A 158 -26.27 -18.86 -9.09
C SER A 158 -26.51 -19.99 -10.10
N ASP A 159 -26.38 -21.24 -9.64
CA ASP A 159 -26.50 -22.44 -10.47
C ASP A 159 -27.86 -22.58 -11.20
N GLU A 160 -28.93 -21.98 -10.69
CA GLU A 160 -30.27 -22.00 -11.32
C GLU A 160 -30.34 -21.19 -12.64
N ASP A 161 -29.51 -20.17 -12.80
CA ASP A 161 -29.43 -19.32 -14.00
C ASP A 161 -28.24 -19.67 -14.90
N ARG A 162 -27.51 -20.73 -14.56
CA ARG A 162 -26.23 -21.11 -15.16
C ARG A 162 -26.45 -21.69 -16.55
N ARG A 163 -26.62 -20.80 -17.55
CA ARG A 163 -26.58 -21.13 -18.99
C ARG A 163 -25.16 -21.48 -19.48
N GLY A 164 -24.36 -22.15 -18.64
CA GLY A 164 -22.99 -22.56 -18.96
C GLY A 164 -21.96 -21.42 -19.08
N THR A 165 -22.26 -20.23 -18.55
CA THR A 165 -21.34 -19.07 -18.55
C THR A 165 -20.67 -18.90 -17.17
N ASN A 166 -19.35 -18.68 -17.14
CA ASN A 166 -18.61 -18.23 -15.94
C ASN A 166 -18.84 -16.73 -15.70
N GLU A 167 -20.10 -16.36 -15.52
CA GLU A 167 -20.52 -14.97 -15.39
C GLU A 167 -20.53 -14.53 -13.92
N TYR A 168 -20.08 -13.30 -13.68
CA TYR A 168 -20.00 -12.70 -12.34
C TYR A 168 -21.02 -11.56 -12.22
N VAL A 169 -21.72 -11.54 -11.09
CA VAL A 169 -22.68 -10.48 -10.74
C VAL A 169 -21.94 -9.19 -10.41
N ILE A 170 -20.76 -9.30 -9.81
CA ILE A 170 -19.91 -8.20 -9.37
C ILE A 170 -18.55 -8.33 -10.08
N PRO A 171 -18.08 -7.31 -10.82
CA PRO A 171 -16.77 -7.36 -11.46
C PRO A 171 -15.63 -7.52 -10.46
N ILE A 172 -14.67 -8.38 -10.79
CA ILE A 172 -13.48 -8.63 -9.98
C ILE A 172 -12.26 -8.31 -10.84
N VAL A 173 -11.37 -7.48 -10.32
CA VAL A 173 -10.16 -7.05 -11.04
C VAL A 173 -8.94 -7.56 -10.28
N PRO A 174 -8.30 -8.64 -10.73
CA PRO A 174 -7.06 -9.15 -10.16
C PRO A 174 -5.81 -8.43 -10.69
N THR A 175 -4.69 -8.59 -9.99
CA THR A 175 -3.33 -8.34 -10.49
C THR A 175 -2.38 -9.44 -9.99
N PHE A 176 -1.22 -9.57 -10.63
CA PHE A 176 -0.14 -10.41 -10.13
C PHE A 176 0.50 -9.84 -8.88
N GLY A 177 0.68 -10.68 -7.87
CA GLY A 177 1.65 -10.46 -6.80
C GLY A 177 2.97 -11.18 -7.06
N ASN A 178 4.01 -10.83 -6.30
CA ASN A 178 5.35 -11.36 -6.52
C ASN A 178 5.49 -12.85 -6.14
N ASN A 179 4.56 -13.34 -5.32
CA ASN A 179 4.41 -14.75 -5.02
C ASN A 179 3.58 -15.50 -6.09
N ASP A 180 2.86 -14.84 -6.97
CA ASP A 180 2.02 -15.51 -7.98
C ASP A 180 2.80 -16.10 -9.17
N ILE A 181 4.13 -16.07 -9.10
CA ILE A 181 5.03 -16.59 -10.12
C ILE A 181 6.21 -17.33 -9.51
N MET A 182 6.83 -18.16 -10.34
CA MET A 182 8.12 -18.76 -10.05
C MET A 182 9.09 -18.45 -11.18
N PRO A 183 10.37 -18.19 -10.89
CA PRO A 183 10.94 -17.95 -9.55
C PRO A 183 10.33 -16.73 -8.84
N HIS A 184 10.34 -16.74 -7.51
CA HIS A 184 9.83 -15.63 -6.70
C HIS A 184 10.47 -14.30 -7.16
N ASN A 185 9.67 -13.23 -7.30
CA ASN A 185 10.07 -11.90 -7.81
C ASN A 185 10.49 -11.81 -9.29
N ILE A 186 10.73 -12.91 -10.00
CA ILE A 186 11.29 -12.88 -11.36
C ILE A 186 10.21 -13.05 -12.42
N PHE A 187 9.66 -11.93 -12.91
CA PHE A 187 8.72 -11.90 -14.02
C PHE A 187 9.43 -11.46 -15.30
N LEU A 188 9.58 -12.38 -16.25
CA LEU A 188 10.22 -12.12 -17.55
C LEU A 188 9.26 -11.44 -18.54
N GLU A 189 9.80 -10.87 -19.63
CA GLU A 189 9.00 -10.28 -20.71
C GLU A 189 7.95 -11.29 -21.25
N GLY A 190 6.75 -10.80 -21.55
CA GLY A 190 5.68 -11.59 -22.15
C GLY A 190 5.67 -11.52 -23.68
N PRO A 191 4.92 -12.38 -24.38
CA PRO A 191 4.17 -13.52 -23.83
C PRO A 191 5.08 -14.61 -23.27
N ASN A 192 4.76 -15.05 -22.07
CA ASN A 192 5.44 -16.13 -21.37
C ASN A 192 4.42 -17.12 -20.79
N LYS A 193 4.89 -18.27 -20.30
CA LYS A 193 4.01 -19.32 -19.78
C LYS A 193 3.08 -18.85 -18.64
N TRP A 194 3.51 -17.89 -17.82
CA TRP A 194 2.70 -17.34 -16.74
C TRP A 194 1.57 -16.48 -17.29
N THR A 195 1.87 -15.52 -18.17
CA THR A 195 0.82 -14.72 -18.84
C THR A 195 -0.19 -15.59 -19.59
N MET A 196 0.24 -16.70 -20.18
CA MET A 196 -0.65 -17.65 -20.86
C MET A 196 -1.53 -18.42 -19.87
N LYS A 197 -0.94 -19.03 -18.84
CA LYS A 197 -1.70 -19.82 -17.85
C LYS A 197 -2.65 -18.95 -17.02
N TYR A 198 -2.26 -17.74 -16.66
CA TYR A 198 -3.13 -16.82 -15.97
C TYR A 198 -4.24 -16.24 -16.86
N LEU A 199 -4.02 -16.15 -18.18
CA LEU A 199 -5.13 -15.82 -19.08
C LEU A 199 -6.20 -16.90 -19.03
N ASP A 200 -5.81 -18.17 -18.85
CA ASP A 200 -6.76 -19.27 -18.69
C ASP A 200 -7.49 -19.19 -17.34
N ILE A 201 -6.75 -18.97 -16.24
CA ILE A 201 -7.31 -18.88 -14.88
C ILE A 201 -8.23 -17.65 -14.74
N TRP A 202 -7.81 -16.48 -15.24
CA TRP A 202 -8.53 -15.21 -15.08
C TRP A 202 -9.37 -14.83 -16.31
N ARG A 203 -9.66 -15.79 -17.20
CA ARG A 203 -10.33 -15.53 -18.48
C ARG A 203 -11.66 -14.79 -18.35
N SER A 204 -12.39 -15.07 -17.27
CA SER A 204 -13.68 -14.46 -16.93
C SER A 204 -13.55 -13.04 -16.36
N PHE A 205 -12.42 -12.70 -15.74
CA PHE A 205 -12.15 -11.38 -15.18
C PHE A 205 -11.58 -10.41 -16.22
N ILE A 206 -10.96 -10.93 -17.27
CA ILE A 206 -10.28 -10.13 -18.30
C ILE A 206 -11.21 -9.96 -19.51
N PRO A 207 -11.67 -8.72 -19.81
CA PRO A 207 -12.47 -8.44 -21.00
C PRO A 207 -11.76 -8.93 -22.26
N GLU A 208 -12.52 -9.47 -23.22
CA GLU A 208 -11.95 -10.06 -24.43
C GLU A 208 -11.01 -9.11 -25.18
N ALA A 209 -11.42 -7.85 -25.31
CA ALA A 209 -10.63 -6.78 -25.94
C ALA A 209 -9.27 -6.50 -25.25
N GLN A 210 -9.09 -6.99 -24.01
CA GLN A 210 -7.89 -6.78 -23.21
C GLN A 210 -7.00 -8.05 -23.15
N ARG A 211 -7.44 -9.19 -23.69
CA ARG A 211 -6.71 -10.46 -23.54
C ARG A 211 -5.34 -10.45 -24.25
N HIS A 212 -5.24 -9.82 -25.41
CA HIS A 212 -3.98 -9.75 -26.15
C HIS A 212 -2.90 -8.93 -25.40
N GLN A 213 -3.26 -7.77 -24.87
CA GLN A 213 -2.32 -6.97 -24.04
C GLN A 213 -2.00 -7.67 -22.71
N PHE A 214 -2.94 -8.43 -22.14
CA PHE A 214 -2.67 -9.26 -20.97
C PHE A 214 -1.62 -10.34 -21.29
N GLN A 215 -1.67 -10.96 -22.47
CA GLN A 215 -0.62 -11.90 -22.89
C GLN A 215 0.73 -11.20 -23.05
N GLN A 216 0.75 -9.95 -23.52
CA GLN A 216 2.01 -9.21 -23.72
C GLN A 216 2.76 -8.91 -22.42
N GLY A 217 2.07 -8.73 -21.30
CA GLY A 217 2.77 -8.48 -20.03
C GLY A 217 1.94 -8.49 -18.76
N GLY A 218 0.76 -9.10 -18.78
CA GLY A 218 -0.06 -9.31 -17.59
C GLY A 218 -0.77 -8.06 -17.07
N TRP A 219 -0.81 -6.97 -17.84
CA TRP A 219 -1.54 -5.75 -17.51
C TRP A 219 -2.83 -5.62 -18.32
N PHE A 220 -3.88 -5.08 -17.70
CA PHE A 220 -5.17 -4.90 -18.34
C PHE A 220 -6.05 -3.85 -17.66
N SER A 221 -7.19 -3.52 -18.26
CA SER A 221 -8.18 -2.63 -17.66
C SER A 221 -9.59 -3.19 -17.77
N VAL A 222 -10.42 -2.88 -16.77
CA VAL A 222 -11.83 -3.30 -16.72
C VAL A 222 -12.68 -2.08 -16.45
N GLU A 223 -13.68 -1.81 -17.29
CA GLU A 223 -14.70 -0.80 -17.03
C GLU A 223 -15.70 -1.33 -15.99
N VAL A 224 -15.38 -1.17 -14.71
CA VAL A 224 -16.21 -1.61 -13.58
C VAL A 224 -17.52 -0.81 -13.47
N ILE A 225 -17.55 0.42 -13.99
CA ILE A 225 -18.77 1.16 -14.27
C ILE A 225 -18.71 1.59 -15.74
N PRO A 226 -19.50 0.96 -16.63
CA PRO A 226 -19.41 1.18 -18.07
C PRO A 226 -19.42 2.67 -18.45
N ALA A 227 -18.45 3.07 -19.28
CA ALA A 227 -18.24 4.45 -19.75
C ALA A 227 -18.07 5.52 -18.66
N LYS A 228 -17.86 5.15 -17.39
CA LYS A 228 -17.68 6.09 -16.26
C LYS A 228 -16.41 5.84 -15.47
N LEU A 229 -16.13 4.59 -15.09
CA LEU A 229 -15.00 4.23 -14.24
C LEU A 229 -14.37 2.92 -14.70
N ALA A 230 -13.06 2.95 -14.88
CA ALA A 230 -12.24 1.78 -15.13
C ALA A 230 -11.23 1.55 -14.01
N VAL A 231 -10.92 0.28 -13.75
CA VAL A 231 -9.77 -0.13 -12.94
C VAL A 231 -8.67 -0.58 -13.89
N VAL A 232 -7.46 -0.06 -13.70
CA VAL A 232 -6.28 -0.38 -14.49
C VAL A 232 -5.36 -1.26 -13.64
N SER A 233 -5.30 -2.54 -13.97
CA SER A 233 -4.45 -3.55 -13.34
C SER A 233 -3.04 -3.49 -13.92
N LEU A 234 -2.10 -3.00 -13.10
CA LEU A 234 -0.69 -2.87 -13.45
C LEU A 234 0.07 -4.12 -12.98
N ASN A 235 0.79 -4.78 -13.88
CA ASN A 235 1.84 -5.72 -13.48
C ASN A 235 3.08 -4.97 -12.92
N THR A 236 3.04 -4.64 -11.63
CA THR A 236 4.09 -3.88 -10.93
C THR A 236 5.39 -4.67 -10.72
N ILE A 237 5.40 -5.98 -10.97
CA ILE A 237 6.60 -6.82 -10.86
C ILE A 237 7.64 -6.41 -11.91
N TYR A 238 7.21 -5.81 -13.04
CA TYR A 238 8.12 -5.21 -14.01
C TYR A 238 8.80 -3.93 -13.54
N PHE A 239 8.28 -3.29 -12.50
CA PHE A 239 8.87 -2.11 -11.90
C PHE A 239 9.70 -2.46 -10.67
N PHE A 240 9.50 -3.65 -10.10
CA PHE A 240 10.07 -4.06 -8.83
C PHE A 240 11.59 -4.18 -8.87
N THR A 241 12.29 -3.56 -7.92
CA THR A 241 13.76 -3.55 -7.85
C THR A 241 14.38 -4.94 -7.65
N SER A 242 13.60 -5.88 -7.09
CA SER A 242 14.01 -7.29 -6.91
C SER A 242 13.83 -8.16 -8.17
N ASN A 243 13.19 -7.65 -9.24
CA ASN A 243 13.09 -8.38 -10.49
C ASN A 243 14.35 -8.16 -11.36
N SER A 244 15.34 -9.03 -11.18
CA SER A 244 16.58 -9.01 -11.95
C SER A 244 16.40 -9.39 -13.44
N GLY A 245 15.25 -9.97 -13.79
CA GLY A 245 14.87 -10.31 -15.17
C GLY A 245 14.52 -9.12 -16.06
N VAL A 246 14.43 -7.91 -15.49
CA VAL A 246 14.11 -6.66 -16.22
C VAL A 246 15.09 -5.53 -15.88
N ASP A 247 15.09 -4.46 -16.69
CA ASP A 247 16.00 -3.31 -16.54
C ASP A 247 15.24 -1.98 -16.59
N GLY A 248 14.27 -1.84 -15.70
CA GLY A 248 13.51 -0.61 -15.49
C GLY A 248 12.64 -0.21 -16.68
N CYS A 249 12.40 1.09 -16.80
CA CYS A 249 11.44 1.68 -17.73
C CYS A 249 12.07 2.68 -18.70
N ALA A 250 13.38 2.88 -18.71
CA ALA A 250 14.05 3.82 -19.62
C ALA A 250 14.13 3.30 -21.06
N ASN A 251 14.61 2.06 -21.24
CA ASN A 251 14.87 1.46 -22.55
C ASN A 251 13.59 0.93 -23.20
N LYS A 252 13.35 1.28 -24.47
CA LYS A 252 12.14 0.89 -25.23
C LYS A 252 11.95 -0.62 -25.41
N HIS A 253 13.00 -1.41 -25.24
CA HIS A 253 12.95 -2.87 -25.35
C HIS A 253 12.70 -3.56 -24.00
N GLU A 254 12.60 -2.81 -22.90
CA GLU A 254 12.26 -3.38 -21.61
C GLU A 254 10.73 -3.42 -21.43
N PRO A 255 10.18 -4.48 -20.83
CA PRO A 255 8.74 -4.60 -20.60
C PRO A 255 8.21 -3.46 -19.71
N GLY A 256 9.03 -2.93 -18.78
CA GLY A 256 8.68 -1.76 -17.98
C GLY A 256 8.38 -0.51 -18.83
N TYR A 257 9.15 -0.29 -19.91
CA TYR A 257 8.87 0.80 -20.85
C TYR A 257 7.57 0.54 -21.62
N GLN A 258 7.40 -0.67 -22.15
CA GLN A 258 6.22 -1.05 -22.94
C GLN A 258 4.94 -0.87 -22.11
N HIS A 259 4.99 -1.26 -20.84
CA HIS A 259 3.92 -1.07 -19.87
C HIS A 259 3.59 0.42 -19.67
N MET A 260 4.59 1.26 -19.39
CA MET A 260 4.37 2.70 -19.23
C MET A 260 3.79 3.35 -20.50
N GLU A 261 4.20 2.90 -21.68
CA GLU A 261 3.66 3.40 -22.95
C GLU A 261 2.20 2.96 -23.17
N TRP A 262 1.87 1.71 -22.83
CA TRP A 262 0.49 1.22 -22.81
C TRP A 262 -0.36 2.04 -21.85
N LEU A 263 0.11 2.25 -20.60
CA LEU A 263 -0.61 3.02 -19.58
C LEU A 263 -0.87 4.45 -20.06
N ARG A 264 0.12 5.10 -20.70
CA ARG A 264 -0.02 6.42 -21.31
C ARG A 264 -1.17 6.46 -22.32
N ILE A 265 -1.24 5.44 -23.18
CA ILE A 265 -2.26 5.35 -24.22
C ILE A 265 -3.64 5.09 -23.62
N GLN A 266 -3.76 4.18 -22.66
CA GLN A 266 -5.04 3.89 -21.99
C GLN A 266 -5.60 5.11 -21.25
N LEU A 267 -4.76 5.79 -20.46
CA LEU A 267 -5.19 7.00 -19.73
C LEU A 267 -5.59 8.14 -20.68
N ARG A 268 -4.91 8.27 -21.82
CA ARG A 268 -5.32 9.21 -22.87
C ARG A 268 -6.69 8.86 -23.45
N ILE A 269 -6.94 7.60 -23.79
CA ILE A 269 -8.23 7.14 -24.32
C ILE A 269 -9.34 7.39 -23.28
N MET A 270 -9.07 7.11 -22.00
CA MET A 270 -10.01 7.36 -20.92
C MET A 270 -10.32 8.85 -20.77
N ARG A 271 -9.31 9.73 -20.83
CA ARG A 271 -9.51 11.19 -20.87
C ARG A 271 -10.42 11.61 -22.03
N GLU A 272 -10.11 11.17 -23.24
CA GLU A 272 -10.86 11.51 -24.46
C GLU A 272 -12.33 11.04 -24.38
N ARG A 273 -12.57 9.90 -23.73
CA ARG A 273 -13.91 9.34 -23.49
C ARG A 273 -14.61 9.90 -22.24
N GLY A 274 -13.93 10.68 -21.41
CA GLY A 274 -14.45 11.14 -20.12
C GLY A 274 -14.55 10.06 -19.03
N VAL A 275 -13.92 8.89 -19.23
CA VAL A 275 -13.84 7.78 -18.27
C VAL A 275 -12.77 8.10 -17.22
N LYS A 276 -13.04 7.77 -15.95
CA LYS A 276 -12.07 7.90 -14.84
C LYS A 276 -11.35 6.58 -14.57
N ALA A 277 -10.19 6.65 -13.91
CA ALA A 277 -9.34 5.49 -13.68
C ALA A 277 -8.96 5.31 -12.20
N ILE A 278 -9.10 4.10 -11.68
CA ILE A 278 -8.38 3.63 -10.49
C ILE A 278 -7.13 2.89 -10.98
N LEU A 279 -5.97 3.22 -10.43
CA LEU A 279 -4.76 2.43 -10.67
C LEU A 279 -4.62 1.38 -9.57
N MET A 280 -4.29 0.16 -9.92
CA MET A 280 -3.98 -0.89 -8.95
C MET A 280 -2.73 -1.66 -9.34
N GLY A 281 -2.04 -2.20 -8.34
CA GLY A 281 -0.92 -3.11 -8.53
C GLY A 281 -0.64 -3.85 -7.23
N HIS A 282 0.38 -4.71 -7.19
CA HIS A 282 0.74 -5.42 -5.97
C HIS A 282 1.81 -4.66 -5.18
N VAL A 283 3.02 -4.56 -5.74
CA VAL A 283 4.15 -3.85 -5.12
C VAL A 283 3.94 -2.33 -5.21
N PRO A 284 3.86 -1.61 -4.09
CA PRO A 284 3.64 -0.16 -4.11
C PRO A 284 4.88 0.63 -4.57
N PRO A 285 4.72 1.85 -5.10
CA PRO A 285 5.80 2.73 -5.53
C PRO A 285 6.48 3.44 -4.34
N ALA A 286 6.87 2.69 -3.31
CA ALA A 286 7.56 3.23 -2.13
C ALA A 286 8.96 3.74 -2.51
N ARG A 287 9.26 4.97 -2.09
CA ARG A 287 10.52 5.67 -2.35
C ARG A 287 10.85 6.56 -1.16
N VAL A 288 11.60 6.01 -0.21
CA VAL A 288 12.15 6.67 0.98
C VAL A 288 13.57 6.14 1.21
N ASP A 289 14.36 6.78 2.07
CA ASP A 289 15.78 6.43 2.26
C ASP A 289 16.02 4.96 2.63
N SER A 290 15.15 4.36 3.44
CA SER A 290 15.24 2.95 3.82
C SER A 290 14.65 1.97 2.80
N LYS A 291 13.86 2.44 1.81
CA LYS A 291 13.18 1.56 0.86
C LYS A 291 12.86 2.22 -0.49
N GLU A 292 13.40 1.62 -1.55
CA GLU A 292 13.06 1.87 -2.95
C GLU A 292 12.46 0.58 -3.55
N SER A 293 11.13 0.55 -3.68
CA SER A 293 10.44 -0.63 -4.21
C SER A 293 10.49 -0.70 -5.73
N TRP A 294 10.47 0.44 -6.44
CA TRP A 294 10.50 0.43 -7.90
C TRP A 294 11.80 0.98 -8.43
N ASP A 295 12.28 0.47 -9.55
CA ASP A 295 13.38 1.09 -10.30
C ASP A 295 13.08 2.58 -10.53
N GLU A 296 14.03 3.46 -10.23
CA GLU A 296 13.85 4.91 -10.34
C GLU A 296 13.30 5.34 -11.70
N THR A 297 13.72 4.71 -12.80
CA THR A 297 13.23 5.08 -14.14
C THR A 297 11.73 4.77 -14.29
N CYS A 298 11.25 3.72 -13.63
CA CYS A 298 9.83 3.39 -13.54
C CYS A 298 9.09 4.33 -12.60
N TRP A 299 9.63 4.62 -11.41
CA TRP A 299 9.02 5.56 -10.46
C TRP A 299 8.86 6.96 -11.08
N GLN A 300 9.90 7.46 -11.76
CA GLN A 300 9.91 8.75 -12.45
C GLN A 300 8.85 8.84 -13.55
N LYS A 301 8.73 7.81 -14.42
CA LYS A 301 7.69 7.77 -15.47
C LYS A 301 6.29 7.65 -14.88
N TYR A 302 6.10 6.76 -13.92
CA TYR A 302 4.82 6.57 -13.25
C TYR A 302 4.33 7.87 -12.61
N THR A 303 5.19 8.51 -11.81
CA THR A 303 4.86 9.75 -11.10
C THR A 303 4.57 10.88 -12.08
N LEU A 304 5.28 10.95 -13.21
CA LEU A 304 4.95 11.86 -14.30
C LEU A 304 3.58 11.54 -14.92
N TRP A 305 3.20 10.27 -15.09
CA TRP A 305 1.90 9.91 -15.68
C TRP A 305 0.77 10.27 -14.73
N VAL A 306 0.94 9.97 -13.44
CA VAL A 306 -0.02 10.37 -12.41
C VAL A 306 -0.18 11.90 -12.38
N GLN A 307 0.93 12.65 -12.49
CA GLN A 307 0.86 14.11 -12.60
C GLN A 307 0.11 14.58 -13.85
N GLN A 308 0.42 14.02 -15.02
CA GLN A 308 -0.17 14.45 -16.29
C GLN A 308 -1.62 14.00 -16.44
N TYR A 309 -2.05 12.91 -15.81
CA TYR A 309 -3.42 12.36 -15.85
C TYR A 309 -4.21 12.55 -14.55
N ARG A 310 -3.82 13.54 -13.74
CA ARG A 310 -4.48 13.90 -12.47
C ARG A 310 -5.97 14.30 -12.57
N ASP A 311 -6.44 14.58 -13.78
CA ASP A 311 -7.85 14.83 -14.12
C ASP A 311 -8.66 13.55 -14.36
N VAL A 312 -7.98 12.43 -14.61
CA VAL A 312 -8.54 11.10 -14.92
C VAL A 312 -8.44 10.16 -13.71
N ILE A 313 -7.29 10.14 -13.05
CA ILE A 313 -6.98 9.18 -11.98
C ILE A 313 -7.69 9.61 -10.69
N VAL A 314 -8.45 8.68 -10.10
CA VAL A 314 -9.22 8.92 -8.85
C VAL A 314 -8.47 8.46 -7.60
N GLY A 315 -7.54 7.52 -7.74
CA GLY A 315 -6.71 6.97 -6.65
C GLY A 315 -5.88 5.77 -7.11
N SER A 316 -4.92 5.36 -6.26
CA SER A 316 -4.05 4.20 -6.51
C SER A 316 -4.04 3.24 -5.30
N LEU A 317 -4.15 1.94 -5.54
CA LEU A 317 -4.29 0.88 -4.52
C LEU A 317 -3.25 -0.22 -4.68
N TYR A 318 -2.62 -0.63 -3.58
CA TYR A 318 -1.55 -1.63 -3.54
C TYR A 318 -1.64 -2.56 -2.31
N GLY A 319 -0.86 -3.64 -2.31
CA GLY A 319 -0.73 -4.61 -1.21
C GLY A 319 0.74 -4.83 -0.83
N HIS A 320 1.19 -6.10 -0.78
CA HIS A 320 2.59 -6.55 -0.63
C HIS A 320 3.25 -6.32 0.74
N MET A 321 3.06 -5.14 1.35
CA MET A 321 3.80 -4.77 2.56
C MET A 321 3.19 -5.32 3.85
N ASN A 322 2.00 -5.92 3.78
CA ASN A 322 1.22 -6.46 4.90
C ASN A 322 0.86 -5.47 6.03
N ILE A 323 1.27 -4.20 5.92
CA ILE A 323 0.98 -3.12 6.88
C ILE A 323 0.08 -2.04 6.28
N ASP A 324 -0.81 -1.48 7.08
CA ASP A 324 -1.71 -0.40 6.67
C ASP A 324 -0.98 0.96 6.62
N HIS A 325 -0.85 1.53 5.43
CA HIS A 325 -0.31 2.87 5.30
C HIS A 325 -0.69 3.52 3.98
N PHE A 326 -0.22 4.75 3.80
CA PHE A 326 -0.31 5.46 2.54
C PHE A 326 1.03 6.14 2.28
N MET A 327 1.25 6.56 1.04
CA MET A 327 2.43 7.30 0.63
C MET A 327 2.04 8.45 -0.30
N LEU A 328 2.88 9.47 -0.33
CA LEU A 328 2.69 10.64 -1.19
C LEU A 328 3.80 10.64 -2.24
N GLN A 329 3.42 10.59 -3.52
CA GLN A 329 4.38 10.91 -4.58
C GLN A 329 4.45 12.41 -4.72
N ASP A 330 5.63 12.98 -4.53
CA ASP A 330 5.88 14.41 -4.70
C ASP A 330 6.33 14.67 -6.14
N PHE A 331 5.50 15.37 -6.91
CA PHE A 331 5.82 15.66 -8.30
C PHE A 331 7.06 16.54 -8.44
N ASP A 332 7.45 17.33 -7.44
CA ASP A 332 8.68 18.14 -7.52
C ASP A 332 9.95 17.27 -7.54
N GLN A 333 9.87 16.00 -7.14
CA GLN A 333 10.98 15.04 -7.23
C GLN A 333 11.13 14.41 -8.63
N ILE A 334 10.27 14.77 -9.60
CA ILE A 334 10.44 14.34 -10.99
C ILE A 334 11.60 15.11 -11.62
N ASP A 335 12.59 14.38 -12.13
CA ASP A 335 13.78 14.93 -12.77
C ASP A 335 13.43 15.82 -13.97
N GLU A 336 14.18 16.91 -14.14
CA GLU A 336 13.94 17.86 -15.24
C GLU A 336 14.09 17.19 -16.62
N HIS A 337 15.03 16.25 -16.76
CA HIS A 337 15.20 15.46 -17.98
C HIS A 337 13.99 14.58 -18.24
N THR A 338 13.48 13.87 -17.22
CA THR A 338 12.26 13.06 -17.32
C THR A 338 11.07 13.92 -17.77
N ARG A 339 10.91 15.13 -17.21
CA ARG A 339 9.86 16.07 -17.65
C ARG A 339 9.96 16.48 -19.10
N LYS A 340 11.18 16.52 -19.65
CA LYS A 340 11.48 16.82 -21.06
C LYS A 340 11.41 15.58 -21.95
N GLY A 341 11.08 14.42 -21.42
CA GLY A 341 10.97 13.18 -22.18
C GLY A 341 12.33 12.53 -22.48
N ASP A 342 13.33 12.76 -21.63
CA ASP A 342 14.67 12.20 -21.79
C ASP A 342 15.11 11.52 -20.49
N MET A 343 15.49 10.25 -20.57
CA MET A 343 15.78 9.43 -19.38
C MET A 343 17.02 8.59 -19.61
N ALA A 344 18.01 8.72 -18.72
CA ALA A 344 19.16 7.84 -18.73
C ALA A 344 18.78 6.49 -18.12
N ALA A 345 19.33 5.39 -18.65
CA ALA A 345 19.36 4.16 -17.87
C ALA A 345 20.12 4.41 -16.56
N GLN A 346 19.63 3.86 -15.46
CA GLN A 346 20.31 3.95 -14.17
C GLN A 346 21.73 3.36 -14.28
N THR A 347 22.75 4.21 -14.17
CA THR A 347 24.02 3.80 -13.61
C THR A 347 23.82 3.72 -12.10
N ARG A 348 23.52 2.52 -11.57
CA ARG A 348 23.73 2.29 -10.14
C ARG A 348 25.19 2.66 -9.86
N ALA A 349 25.42 3.78 -9.17
CA ALA A 349 26.73 4.06 -8.59
C ALA A 349 27.11 2.84 -7.74
N LYS A 350 28.41 2.52 -7.66
CA LYS A 350 28.92 1.48 -6.77
C LYS A 350 28.35 1.73 -5.37
N GLY A 351 27.32 0.97 -4.99
CA GLY A 351 27.07 0.71 -3.59
C GLY A 351 28.35 0.07 -3.05
N VAL A 352 28.88 0.64 -1.98
CA VAL A 352 29.98 0.07 -1.22
C VAL A 352 29.61 -1.39 -0.94
N ASP A 353 30.49 -2.33 -1.28
CA ASP A 353 30.42 -3.70 -0.78
C ASP A 353 30.40 -3.61 0.76
N GLY A 354 29.22 -3.62 1.37
CA GLY A 354 29.08 -3.41 2.82
C GLY A 354 27.76 -2.84 3.32
N GLU A 355 26.88 -2.28 2.48
CA GLU A 355 25.52 -1.98 2.94
C GLU A 355 24.71 -3.28 2.99
N VAL A 356 24.42 -3.73 4.21
CA VAL A 356 23.48 -4.80 4.52
C VAL A 356 22.20 -4.54 3.72
N ARG A 357 21.91 -5.39 2.73
CA ARG A 357 20.61 -5.41 2.07
C ARG A 357 19.59 -5.64 3.18
N LEU A 358 18.79 -4.62 3.51
CA LEU A 358 17.68 -4.66 4.49
C LEU A 358 16.51 -5.58 4.05
N LEU A 359 16.80 -6.59 3.24
CA LEU A 359 15.89 -7.56 2.67
C LEU A 359 16.57 -8.93 2.76
N GLU A 360 16.12 -9.75 3.71
CA GLU A 360 16.05 -11.19 3.46
C GLU A 360 14.92 -11.37 2.43
N ASP A 361 15.30 -11.66 1.19
CA ASP A 361 14.43 -12.12 0.07
C ASP A 361 13.25 -11.25 -0.40
N GLY A 362 13.15 -10.00 0.05
CA GLY A 362 12.11 -9.06 -0.42
C GLY A 362 10.84 -9.08 0.42
N GLU A 363 10.85 -9.81 1.53
CA GLU A 363 9.78 -9.81 2.52
C GLU A 363 9.99 -8.70 3.56
N VAL A 364 8.88 -8.09 3.99
CA VAL A 364 8.92 -7.03 5.00
C VAL A 364 8.93 -7.69 6.38
N THR A 365 10.11 -7.87 6.97
CA THR A 365 10.22 -8.20 8.40
C THR A 365 9.68 -7.04 9.26
N VAL A 366 9.30 -7.30 10.52
CA VAL A 366 8.81 -6.24 11.44
C VAL A 366 9.85 -5.14 11.63
N ALA A 367 11.14 -5.48 11.69
CA ALA A 367 12.23 -4.51 11.76
C ALA A 367 12.28 -3.66 10.48
N SER A 368 12.22 -4.30 9.30
CA SER A 368 12.16 -3.61 8.00
C SER A 368 10.93 -2.70 7.86
N ALA A 369 9.75 -3.15 8.34
CA ALA A 369 8.54 -2.34 8.41
C ALA A 369 8.72 -1.11 9.30
N SER A 370 9.36 -1.29 10.46
CA SER A 370 9.57 -0.22 11.43
C SER A 370 10.50 0.86 10.90
N ASP A 371 11.64 0.47 10.32
CA ASP A 371 12.58 1.39 9.67
C ASP A 371 11.92 2.12 8.50
N TYR A 372 11.14 1.40 7.70
CA TYR A 372 10.37 1.99 6.61
C TYR A 372 9.40 3.06 7.10
N LEU A 373 8.59 2.78 8.12
CA LEU A 373 7.61 3.74 8.65
C LEU A 373 8.29 4.95 9.30
N LEU A 374 9.45 4.77 9.95
CA LEU A 374 10.26 5.87 10.48
C LEU A 374 10.76 6.78 9.35
N SER A 375 11.35 6.23 8.29
CA SER A 375 11.78 7.02 7.13
C SER A 375 10.61 7.71 6.42
N LEU A 376 9.45 7.04 6.34
CA LEU A 376 8.23 7.63 5.79
C LEU A 376 7.75 8.84 6.62
N ARG A 377 7.83 8.75 7.95
CA ARG A 377 7.52 9.87 8.84
C ARG A 377 8.51 11.02 8.65
N ASP A 378 9.79 10.74 8.51
CA ASP A 378 10.82 11.76 8.29
C ASP A 378 10.60 12.46 6.95
N PHE A 379 10.23 11.73 5.91
CA PHE A 379 9.78 12.30 4.63
C PHE A 379 8.56 13.23 4.84
N TRP A 380 7.56 12.81 5.62
CA TRP A 380 6.41 13.67 5.94
C TRP A 380 6.76 14.90 6.79
N ALA A 381 7.80 14.80 7.62
CA ALA A 381 8.31 15.91 8.42
C ALA A 381 8.99 17.00 7.55
N GLN A 382 9.28 16.71 6.28
CA GLN A 382 9.82 17.68 5.32
C GLN A 382 8.71 18.38 4.50
N LEU A 383 7.46 17.92 4.57
CA LEU A 383 6.34 18.52 3.83
C LEU A 383 6.13 20.00 4.23
N PRO A 384 5.68 20.87 3.29
CA PRO A 384 5.37 22.25 3.59
C PRO A 384 4.43 22.42 4.79
N SER A 385 4.67 23.44 5.61
CA SER A 385 3.86 23.76 6.79
C SER A 385 3.09 25.07 6.60
N PRO A 386 1.82 25.17 7.06
CA PRO A 386 1.05 26.42 7.08
C PRO A 386 1.71 27.54 7.90
N LEU A 387 2.57 27.16 8.84
CA LEU A 387 3.34 28.06 9.69
C LEU A 387 4.82 27.86 9.35
N ALA A 388 5.37 28.71 8.49
CA ALA A 388 6.81 28.83 8.36
C ALA A 388 7.32 29.71 9.51
N ASP A 389 8.26 29.17 10.29
CA ASP A 389 9.04 29.87 11.33
C ASP A 389 9.94 30.93 10.67
N SER A 390 9.38 32.07 10.26
CA SER A 390 10.15 33.26 9.90
C SER A 390 9.74 34.42 10.80
N ASN A 391 10.22 34.40 12.05
CA ASN A 391 10.40 35.57 12.91
C ASN A 391 11.16 35.17 14.19
N LYS A 392 12.42 34.74 14.04
CA LYS A 392 13.43 34.99 15.08
C LYS A 392 14.19 36.26 14.69
N ARG A 393 13.67 37.42 15.10
CA ARG A 393 14.51 38.58 15.39
C ARG A 393 14.26 38.93 16.85
N ALA A 394 15.34 38.83 17.61
CA ALA A 394 15.44 39.16 19.01
C ALA A 394 14.86 40.54 19.29
N LEU A 395 14.16 40.67 20.42
CA LEU A 395 14.26 41.88 21.22
C LEU A 395 14.76 41.49 22.62
N PRO A 396 15.68 42.29 23.19
CA PRO A 396 16.38 41.94 24.40
C PRO A 396 15.46 42.08 25.60
N LYS A 397 15.63 41.18 26.57
CA LYS A 397 15.16 41.41 27.94
C LYS A 397 15.96 42.57 28.53
N SER A 398 15.36 43.75 28.63
CA SER A 398 15.76 44.73 29.64
C SER A 398 14.79 44.60 30.81
N GLY A 399 15.28 44.08 31.92
CA GLY A 399 14.64 44.31 33.21
C GLY A 399 15.02 45.71 33.68
N ILE A 400 14.06 46.44 34.23
CA ILE A 400 14.18 47.44 35.29
C ILE A 400 12.76 47.55 35.87
N TRP A 401 12.69 47.46 37.20
CA TRP A 401 11.50 47.71 38.02
C TRP A 401 11.33 49.23 38.15
N ASP A 402 10.09 49.74 38.13
CA ASP A 402 9.48 50.46 39.26
C ASP A 402 8.14 51.10 38.85
N GLU A 403 7.27 51.19 39.86
CA GLU A 403 5.89 51.64 39.87
C GLU A 403 5.76 53.16 39.60
N GLU A 404 4.73 53.57 38.84
CA GLU A 404 3.86 54.73 39.12
C GLU A 404 2.74 54.87 38.05
N GLU A 405 1.66 55.53 38.44
CA GLU A 405 0.30 55.53 37.88
C GLU A 405 0.08 56.23 36.51
N ASP A 406 -1.01 55.81 35.85
CA ASP A 406 -1.87 56.49 34.86
C ASP A 406 -1.31 57.35 33.71
N GLU A 407 -1.48 56.83 32.49
CA GLU A 407 -1.99 57.47 31.25
C GLU A 407 -1.32 56.88 29.99
N SER A 408 -1.80 55.73 29.49
CA SER A 408 -1.40 55.24 28.15
C SER A 408 -2.40 54.28 27.49
N SER A 409 -3.70 54.51 27.70
CA SER A 409 -4.77 53.61 27.21
C SER A 409 -5.03 53.66 25.68
N VAL A 410 -4.59 54.70 24.96
CA VAL A 410 -4.91 54.86 23.53
C VAL A 410 -3.82 54.32 22.59
N TRP A 411 -2.55 54.50 22.94
CA TRP A 411 -1.42 54.03 22.14
C TRP A 411 -1.22 52.51 22.23
N GLU A 412 -1.45 51.91 23.39
CA GLU A 412 -1.35 50.46 23.59
C GLU A 412 -2.50 49.70 22.90
N TRP A 413 -3.70 50.29 22.86
CA TRP A 413 -4.86 49.79 22.10
C TRP A 413 -4.66 49.91 20.57
N LEU A 414 -4.14 51.05 20.09
CA LEU A 414 -3.77 51.23 18.68
C LEU A 414 -2.65 50.26 18.27
N MET A 415 -1.64 50.04 19.13
CA MET A 415 -0.59 49.07 18.88
C MET A 415 -1.10 47.62 18.91
N THR A 416 -2.05 47.26 19.78
CA THR A 416 -2.70 45.93 19.75
C THR A 416 -3.61 45.74 18.52
N LYS A 417 -4.29 46.79 18.03
CA LYS A 417 -5.03 46.73 16.75
C LYS A 417 -4.13 46.68 15.51
N VAL A 418 -3.02 47.42 15.50
CA VAL A 418 -2.06 47.40 14.38
C VAL A 418 -1.22 46.11 14.39
N THR A 419 -0.86 45.57 15.56
CA THR A 419 -0.18 44.27 15.66
C THR A 419 -1.11 43.12 15.35
N SER A 420 -2.39 43.16 15.75
CA SER A 420 -3.38 42.14 15.37
C SER A 420 -3.70 42.18 13.86
N SER A 421 -3.76 43.37 13.24
CA SER A 421 -3.93 43.50 11.79
C SER A 421 -2.69 43.04 11.01
N ARG A 422 -1.47 43.42 11.45
CA ARG A 422 -0.20 42.92 10.90
C ARG A 422 -0.07 41.41 11.06
N ARG A 423 -0.44 40.84 12.21
CA ARG A 423 -0.43 39.40 12.48
C ARG A 423 -1.46 38.66 11.61
N LYS A 424 -2.63 39.25 11.37
CA LYS A 424 -3.64 38.74 10.43
C LYS A 424 -3.13 38.75 8.99
N ASN A 425 -2.44 39.81 8.57
CA ASN A 425 -1.84 39.91 7.23
C ASN A 425 -0.66 38.95 7.04
N ALA A 426 0.20 38.82 8.05
CA ALA A 426 1.31 37.85 8.05
C ALA A 426 0.79 36.40 7.98
N ARG A 427 -0.27 36.06 8.74
CA ARG A 427 -0.90 34.74 8.68
C ARG A 427 -1.55 34.45 7.32
N LYS A 428 -2.24 35.43 6.73
CA LYS A 428 -2.78 35.31 5.36
C LYS A 428 -1.67 35.11 4.32
N SER A 429 -0.56 35.84 4.45
CA SER A 429 0.61 35.69 3.57
C SER A 429 1.27 34.31 3.72
N ALA A 430 1.48 33.84 4.95
CA ALA A 430 2.02 32.50 5.21
C ALA A 430 1.09 31.39 4.68
N GLN A 431 -0.23 31.55 4.85
CA GLN A 431 -1.21 30.62 4.31
C GLN A 431 -1.20 30.60 2.77
N LYS A 432 -1.06 31.76 2.12
CA LYS A 432 -0.92 31.85 0.66
C LYS A 432 0.35 31.13 0.19
N LYS A 433 1.50 31.40 0.84
CA LYS A 433 2.77 30.72 0.54
C LYS A 433 2.67 29.20 0.74
N TYR A 434 2.01 28.74 1.79
CA TYR A 434 1.78 27.31 2.01
C TYR A 434 0.94 26.68 0.90
N ILE A 435 -0.18 27.32 0.54
CA ILE A 435 -1.04 26.86 -0.56
C ILE A 435 -0.26 26.80 -1.88
N GLU A 436 0.61 27.78 -2.16
CA GLU A 436 1.49 27.74 -3.33
C GLU A 436 2.48 26.56 -3.28
N LYS A 437 3.14 26.34 -2.13
CA LYS A 437 4.14 25.26 -1.95
C LYS A 437 3.59 23.86 -2.13
N ILE A 438 2.31 23.63 -1.79
CA ILE A 438 1.66 22.32 -1.99
C ILE A 438 1.06 22.16 -3.40
N GLY A 439 1.25 23.12 -4.31
CA GLY A 439 0.68 23.05 -5.66
C GLY A 439 -0.77 23.53 -5.74
N GLY A 440 -1.13 24.55 -4.95
CA GLY A 440 -2.42 25.22 -4.99
C GLY A 440 -3.45 24.71 -3.97
N LYS A 441 -4.69 25.19 -4.08
CA LYS A 441 -5.77 24.92 -3.10
C LYS A 441 -6.07 23.44 -2.93
N TYR A 442 -5.78 22.61 -3.93
CA TYR A 442 -6.10 21.18 -3.96
C TYR A 442 -4.87 20.28 -3.75
N ALA A 443 -3.71 20.85 -3.40
CA ALA A 443 -2.47 20.12 -3.21
C ALA A 443 -1.99 19.34 -4.47
N GLN A 444 -2.11 19.93 -5.67
CA GLN A 444 -1.84 19.25 -6.95
C GLN A 444 -0.35 18.97 -7.23
N ARG A 445 0.54 19.28 -6.29
CA ARG A 445 1.94 18.82 -6.30
C ARG A 445 2.07 17.33 -5.93
N TYR A 446 1.09 16.77 -5.26
CA TYR A 446 1.18 15.41 -4.73
C TYR A 446 0.18 14.48 -5.42
N SER A 447 0.42 13.18 -5.34
CA SER A 447 -0.61 12.13 -5.41
C SER A 447 -0.53 11.25 -4.18
N ALA A 448 -1.63 10.58 -3.85
CA ALA A 448 -1.68 9.62 -2.76
C ALA A 448 -1.84 8.20 -3.31
N SER A 449 -1.06 7.27 -2.77
CA SER A 449 -1.19 5.83 -3.00
C SER A 449 -1.48 5.16 -1.66
N LEU A 450 -2.49 4.28 -1.62
CA LEU A 450 -2.90 3.59 -0.41
C LEU A 450 -2.42 2.14 -0.49
N VAL A 451 -1.87 1.64 0.61
CA VAL A 451 -1.44 0.25 0.76
C VAL A 451 -2.35 -0.41 1.78
N SER A 452 -2.96 -1.52 1.40
CA SER A 452 -3.82 -2.29 2.30
C SER A 452 -2.99 -3.25 3.15
N PRO A 453 -3.35 -3.47 4.42
CA PRO A 453 -2.96 -4.67 5.14
C PRO A 453 -3.63 -5.90 4.51
N SER A 454 -3.23 -7.08 4.98
CA SER A 454 -3.41 -8.33 4.26
C SER A 454 -4.29 -9.34 4.99
N VAL A 455 -4.75 -10.36 4.25
CA VAL A 455 -5.48 -11.51 4.84
C VAL A 455 -4.50 -12.48 5.51
N VAL A 456 -3.28 -12.65 4.98
CA VAL A 456 -2.24 -13.46 5.61
C VAL A 456 -2.00 -13.05 7.06
N PRO A 457 -1.93 -14.00 8.02
CA PRO A 457 -1.86 -13.69 9.44
C PRO A 457 -0.46 -13.25 9.90
N ASN A 458 0.26 -12.46 9.10
CA ASN A 458 1.46 -11.76 9.56
C ASN A 458 1.10 -10.76 10.66
N TYR A 459 -0.07 -10.13 10.52
CA TYR A 459 -0.78 -9.41 11.58
C TYR A 459 -2.20 -9.98 11.69
N TYR A 460 -3.19 -9.22 12.18
CA TYR A 460 -4.57 -9.69 12.07
C TYR A 460 -5.05 -9.62 10.62
N PRO A 461 -5.69 -10.69 10.10
CA PRO A 461 -6.29 -10.70 8.77
C PRO A 461 -7.22 -9.50 8.59
N THR A 462 -7.06 -8.76 7.50
CA THR A 462 -7.73 -7.48 7.29
C THR A 462 -8.30 -7.34 5.88
N LEU A 463 -9.42 -6.62 5.77
CA LEU A 463 -10.02 -6.21 4.50
C LEU A 463 -10.53 -4.77 4.57
N ARG A 464 -10.69 -4.12 3.41
CA ARG A 464 -11.08 -2.71 3.33
C ARG A 464 -12.25 -2.50 2.38
N ILE A 465 -13.25 -1.75 2.83
CA ILE A 465 -14.35 -1.27 1.98
C ILE A 465 -14.18 0.23 1.76
N ILE A 466 -14.09 0.65 0.50
CA ILE A 466 -13.93 2.06 0.11
C ILE A 466 -15.25 2.57 -0.44
N GLU A 467 -15.66 3.75 0.02
CA GLU A 467 -16.84 4.45 -0.46
C GLU A 467 -16.47 5.61 -1.39
N TYR A 468 -17.30 5.85 -2.39
CA TYR A 468 -17.10 6.91 -3.37
C TYR A 468 -18.42 7.60 -3.73
N ASN A 469 -18.29 8.87 -4.13
CA ASN A 469 -19.42 9.71 -4.46
C ASN A 469 -20.10 9.24 -5.76
N ILE A 470 -21.39 8.88 -5.67
CA ILE A 470 -22.22 8.49 -6.81
C ILE A 470 -23.21 9.56 -7.25
N THR A 471 -23.02 10.83 -6.87
CA THR A 471 -23.92 11.93 -7.25
C THR A 471 -24.11 11.99 -8.77
N GLY A 472 -25.35 11.86 -9.22
CA GLY A 472 -25.73 11.81 -10.64
C GLY A 472 -25.64 10.43 -11.29
N LEU A 473 -25.28 9.38 -10.53
CA LEU A 473 -25.20 7.98 -10.97
C LEU A 473 -26.13 7.05 -10.16
N GLU A 474 -26.99 7.58 -9.28
CA GLU A 474 -27.82 6.82 -8.33
C GLU A 474 -28.86 5.92 -9.01
N HIS A 475 -29.27 6.28 -10.23
CA HIS A 475 -30.22 5.52 -11.04
C HIS A 475 -29.54 4.68 -12.12
N LEU A 476 -28.20 4.66 -12.16
CA LEU A 476 -27.46 3.83 -13.09
C LEU A 476 -27.57 2.37 -12.63
N HIS A 477 -28.13 1.53 -13.50
CA HIS A 477 -28.17 0.09 -13.28
C HIS A 477 -26.98 -0.52 -14.02
N VAL A 478 -26.08 -1.17 -13.29
CA VAL A 478 -24.95 -1.90 -13.86
C VAL A 478 -25.42 -3.32 -14.15
N GLN A 479 -25.32 -3.73 -15.41
CA GLN A 479 -25.60 -5.10 -15.83
C GLN A 479 -24.41 -6.01 -15.48
N SER A 480 -24.67 -7.30 -15.27
CA SER A 480 -23.60 -8.30 -15.17
C SER A 480 -22.75 -8.25 -16.44
N THR A 481 -21.45 -8.51 -16.30
CA THR A 481 -20.55 -8.57 -17.46
C THR A 481 -20.86 -9.82 -18.27
N SER A 482 -21.82 -9.74 -19.18
CA SER A 482 -22.08 -10.80 -20.15
C SER A 482 -20.88 -10.89 -21.09
N SER A 483 -20.06 -11.93 -20.93
CA SER A 483 -19.10 -12.31 -21.97
C SER A 483 -19.89 -12.97 -23.12
N PRO A 484 -19.71 -12.55 -24.39
CA PRO A 484 -20.27 -13.28 -25.51
C PRO A 484 -19.78 -14.74 -25.53
N SER A 485 -20.68 -15.62 -25.91
CA SER A 485 -20.60 -17.09 -25.87
C SER A 485 -19.41 -17.73 -26.59
N GLN A 486 -18.99 -18.87 -26.03
CA GLN A 486 -18.34 -20.05 -26.62
C GLN A 486 -17.81 -19.91 -28.06
N GLY A 487 -16.57 -19.45 -28.20
CA GLY A 487 -15.72 -19.83 -29.31
C GLY A 487 -15.07 -21.19 -29.01
N HIS A 488 -15.09 -22.11 -29.97
CA HIS A 488 -14.48 -23.44 -29.88
C HIS A 488 -13.10 -23.40 -29.23
N GLN A 489 -12.95 -24.23 -28.18
CA GLN A 489 -11.69 -24.48 -27.50
C GLN A 489 -10.67 -25.03 -28.52
N GLN A 490 -9.74 -24.19 -28.96
CA GLN A 490 -8.42 -24.73 -29.28
C GLN A 490 -7.78 -25.07 -27.94
N ALA A 491 -7.53 -26.36 -27.72
CA ALA A 491 -6.65 -26.82 -26.67
C ALA A 491 -5.28 -26.18 -26.91
N PHE A 492 -5.04 -25.00 -26.33
CA PHE A 492 -3.75 -24.36 -26.32
C PHE A 492 -2.77 -25.31 -25.62
N LEU A 493 -1.59 -25.47 -26.22
CA LEU A 493 -0.51 -26.36 -25.79
C LEU A 493 -0.49 -26.46 -24.26
N LYS A 494 -0.67 -27.67 -23.71
CA LYS A 494 -0.42 -27.94 -22.28
C LYS A 494 1.03 -27.57 -21.98
N HIS A 495 1.26 -26.32 -21.57
CA HIS A 495 2.55 -25.92 -21.04
C HIS A 495 2.81 -26.81 -19.82
N GLN A 496 3.91 -27.56 -19.86
CA GLN A 496 4.24 -28.51 -18.80
C GLN A 496 4.78 -27.76 -17.58
N PHE A 497 3.91 -27.47 -16.61
CA PHE A 497 4.25 -26.92 -15.29
C PHE A 497 4.74 -28.02 -14.31
N SER A 498 5.43 -29.05 -14.82
CA SER A 498 5.85 -30.22 -14.03
C SER A 498 7.35 -30.28 -13.72
N ASN A 499 8.18 -29.48 -14.42
CA ASN A 499 9.63 -29.46 -14.24
C ASN A 499 10.07 -28.11 -13.64
N ASP A 500 9.97 -27.99 -12.32
CA ASP A 500 10.32 -26.76 -11.59
C ASP A 500 11.82 -26.45 -11.67
N ASP A 501 12.68 -27.42 -11.39
CA ASP A 501 14.14 -27.24 -11.40
C ASP A 501 14.69 -26.95 -12.80
N GLY A 502 14.11 -27.57 -13.83
CA GLY A 502 14.46 -27.25 -15.22
C GLY A 502 14.12 -25.82 -15.57
N TYR A 503 12.95 -25.34 -15.16
CA TYR A 503 12.52 -23.98 -15.43
C TYR A 503 13.28 -22.94 -14.62
N LYS A 504 13.55 -23.19 -13.33
CA LYS A 504 14.39 -22.30 -12.51
C LYS A 504 15.75 -22.08 -13.17
N ARG A 505 16.43 -23.17 -13.61
CA ARG A 505 17.70 -23.09 -14.34
C ARG A 505 17.61 -22.30 -15.66
N GLU A 506 16.52 -22.44 -16.40
CA GLU A 506 16.27 -21.66 -17.61
C GLU A 506 16.17 -20.17 -17.29
N VAL A 507 15.35 -19.80 -16.31
CA VAL A 507 15.20 -18.41 -15.87
C VAL A 507 16.51 -17.85 -15.33
N ASP A 508 17.23 -18.59 -14.49
CA ASP A 508 18.53 -18.17 -13.93
C ASP A 508 19.56 -17.92 -15.04
N THR A 509 19.53 -18.71 -16.11
CA THR A 509 20.38 -18.51 -17.29
C THR A 509 20.03 -17.19 -17.98
N LEU A 510 18.75 -16.92 -18.21
CA LEU A 510 18.28 -15.67 -18.84
C LEU A 510 18.61 -14.44 -17.99
N VAL A 511 18.38 -14.53 -16.68
CA VAL A 511 18.75 -13.47 -15.71
C VAL A 511 20.25 -13.22 -15.73
N SER A 512 21.07 -14.28 -15.69
CA SER A 512 22.53 -14.17 -15.72
C SER A 512 23.05 -13.53 -17.01
N GLN A 513 22.46 -13.87 -18.16
CA GLN A 513 22.76 -13.23 -19.44
C GLN A 513 22.41 -11.74 -19.41
N LYS A 514 21.23 -11.40 -18.88
CA LYS A 514 20.77 -10.01 -18.77
C LYS A 514 21.63 -9.18 -17.84
N GLU A 515 22.00 -9.70 -16.68
CA GLU A 515 22.95 -9.06 -15.77
C GLU A 515 24.32 -8.85 -16.40
N THR A 516 24.80 -9.81 -17.20
CA THR A 516 26.05 -9.66 -17.96
C THR A 516 25.93 -8.54 -19.00
N GLN A 517 24.80 -8.44 -19.69
CA GLN A 517 24.53 -7.36 -20.65
C GLN A 517 24.48 -6.00 -19.94
N LYS A 518 23.74 -5.87 -18.84
CA LYS A 518 23.68 -4.64 -18.02
C LYS A 518 25.08 -4.21 -17.59
N LYS A 519 25.93 -5.14 -17.13
CA LYS A 519 27.32 -4.86 -16.75
C LYS A 519 28.16 -4.33 -17.92
N LYS A 520 28.02 -4.92 -19.12
CA LYS A 520 28.72 -4.45 -20.33
C LYS A 520 28.25 -3.05 -20.74
N GLU A 521 26.95 -2.79 -20.70
CA GLU A 521 26.37 -1.49 -21.02
C GLU A 521 26.84 -0.40 -20.04
N ARG A 522 26.90 -0.72 -18.73
CA ARG A 522 27.44 0.19 -17.71
C ARG A 522 28.95 0.46 -17.89
N ALA A 523 29.72 -0.55 -18.29
CA ALA A 523 31.16 -0.43 -18.52
C ALA A 523 31.49 0.46 -19.74
N ALA A 524 30.58 0.59 -20.69
CA ALA A 524 30.77 1.36 -21.92
C ALA A 524 30.81 2.90 -21.72
N LYS A 525 30.78 3.42 -20.47
CA LYS A 525 30.98 4.84 -20.07
C LYS A 525 30.08 5.91 -20.72
N HIS A 526 29.15 5.56 -21.59
CA HIS A 526 28.13 6.45 -22.10
C HIS A 526 26.78 6.11 -21.45
N SER A 527 26.23 6.99 -20.62
CA SER A 527 24.84 6.87 -20.18
C SER A 527 23.95 7.06 -21.41
N LYS A 528 23.49 5.94 -21.97
CA LYS A 528 22.57 5.98 -23.10
C LYS A 528 21.28 6.64 -22.63
N LYS A 529 21.00 7.82 -23.19
CA LYS A 529 19.76 8.55 -22.94
C LYS A 529 18.68 8.04 -23.89
N TYR A 530 17.54 7.71 -23.31
CA TYR A 530 16.37 7.22 -24.01
C TYR A 530 15.30 8.30 -24.03
N ARG A 531 14.88 8.68 -25.24
CA ARG A 531 13.75 9.58 -25.42
C ARG A 531 12.43 8.84 -25.34
N PHE A 532 11.43 9.48 -24.75
CA PHE A 532 10.07 8.96 -24.68
C PHE A 532 9.05 10.09 -24.81
N LYS A 533 7.82 9.73 -25.17
CA LYS A 533 6.74 10.71 -25.38
C LYS A 533 6.13 11.10 -24.04
N VAL A 534 6.26 12.37 -23.66
CA VAL A 534 5.57 12.92 -22.48
C VAL A 534 4.10 13.19 -22.84
N PRO A 535 3.14 12.66 -22.07
CA PRO A 535 1.73 12.95 -22.27
C PRO A 535 1.41 14.40 -21.92
N GLU A 536 0.45 14.99 -22.63
CA GLU A 536 -0.06 16.31 -22.30
C GLU A 536 -0.83 16.26 -20.98
N GLY A 537 -0.60 17.26 -20.13
CA GLY A 537 -1.37 17.46 -18.90
C GLY A 537 -2.77 18.00 -19.16
N PRO A 538 -3.63 18.06 -18.14
CA PRO A 538 -4.87 18.80 -18.26
C PRO A 538 -4.58 20.29 -18.55
N SER A 539 -5.51 20.94 -19.25
CA SER A 539 -5.46 22.39 -19.45
C SER A 539 -5.24 23.12 -18.13
N LYS A 540 -4.49 24.23 -18.15
CA LYS A 540 -4.29 25.09 -16.97
C LYS A 540 -5.61 25.66 -16.42
N SER A 541 -6.65 25.73 -17.25
CA SER A 541 -8.00 26.16 -16.86
C SER A 541 -8.92 25.01 -16.43
N ALA A 542 -8.51 23.75 -16.61
CA ALA A 542 -9.34 22.60 -16.25
C ALA A 542 -9.47 22.49 -14.72
N PRO A 543 -10.65 22.10 -14.21
CA PRO A 543 -10.80 21.82 -12.80
C PRO A 543 -9.94 20.61 -12.38
N PRO A 544 -9.57 20.52 -11.09
CA PRO A 544 -8.90 19.34 -10.55
C PRO A 544 -9.76 18.07 -10.70
N GLY A 545 -9.11 16.91 -10.86
CA GLY A 545 -9.80 15.62 -10.94
C GLY A 545 -10.38 15.12 -9.60
N PRO A 546 -11.09 13.98 -9.61
CA PRO A 546 -11.84 13.49 -8.45
C PRO A 546 -10.99 13.19 -7.22
N ALA A 547 -9.70 12.84 -7.39
CA ALA A 547 -8.78 12.65 -6.28
C ALA A 547 -8.46 13.96 -5.52
N TYR A 548 -8.67 15.11 -6.15
CA TYR A 548 -8.17 16.42 -5.67
C TYR A 548 -9.27 17.35 -5.17
N SER A 549 -10.47 17.27 -5.75
CA SER A 549 -11.64 18.06 -5.33
C SER A 549 -12.88 17.17 -5.31
N PRO A 550 -13.76 17.30 -4.30
CA PRO A 550 -15.01 16.55 -4.22
C PRO A 550 -15.85 16.75 -5.48
N GLN A 551 -16.15 15.62 -6.14
CA GLN A 551 -17.03 15.50 -7.29
C GLN A 551 -17.47 14.03 -7.40
N VAL A 552 -18.20 13.67 -8.47
CA VAL A 552 -18.54 12.27 -8.75
C VAL A 552 -17.27 11.41 -8.83
N LEU A 553 -17.34 10.20 -8.27
CA LEU A 553 -16.24 9.23 -8.13
C LEU A 553 -15.11 9.61 -7.16
N THR A 554 -15.20 10.77 -6.48
CA THR A 554 -14.27 11.07 -5.37
C THR A 554 -14.50 10.09 -4.24
N TRP A 555 -13.42 9.48 -3.73
CA TRP A 555 -13.49 8.65 -2.54
C TRP A 555 -13.78 9.49 -1.30
N THR A 556 -14.78 9.08 -0.54
CA THR A 556 -15.30 9.82 0.62
C THR A 556 -14.84 9.21 1.92
N ARG A 557 -14.70 7.88 1.96
CA ARG A 557 -14.45 7.11 3.18
C ARG A 557 -13.81 5.77 2.84
N TYR A 558 -13.07 5.20 3.78
CA TYR A 558 -12.96 3.75 3.84
C TYR A 558 -13.16 3.24 5.27
N THR A 559 -13.62 1.99 5.34
CA THR A 559 -13.82 1.23 6.56
C THR A 559 -12.89 0.04 6.53
N GLN A 560 -12.10 -0.14 7.58
CA GLN A 560 -11.17 -1.27 7.71
C GLN A 560 -11.71 -2.25 8.74
N TYR A 561 -11.74 -3.53 8.36
CA TYR A 561 -12.18 -4.61 9.22
C TYR A 561 -11.05 -5.60 9.45
N PHE A 562 -10.94 -6.14 10.67
CA PHE A 562 -9.91 -7.11 11.03
C PHE A 562 -10.50 -8.31 11.78
N ALA A 563 -9.89 -9.49 11.64
CA ALA A 563 -10.24 -10.67 12.41
C ALA A 563 -9.24 -10.86 13.56
N ASN A 564 -9.69 -10.68 14.80
CA ASN A 564 -8.84 -10.85 15.99
C ASN A 564 -8.58 -12.33 16.27
N LEU A 565 -7.55 -12.90 15.64
CA LEU A 565 -7.23 -14.33 15.74
C LEU A 565 -6.89 -14.78 17.16
N THR A 566 -6.23 -13.93 17.96
CA THR A 566 -5.97 -14.22 19.38
C THR A 566 -7.27 -14.53 20.12
N ARG A 567 -8.34 -13.78 19.82
CA ARG A 567 -9.65 -13.96 20.44
C ARG A 567 -10.47 -15.07 19.79
N ILE A 568 -10.40 -15.23 18.47
CA ILE A 568 -11.21 -16.20 17.74
C ILE A 568 -10.71 -17.61 18.00
N ASN A 569 -9.38 -17.84 17.94
CA ASN A 569 -8.82 -19.17 18.13
C ASN A 569 -9.08 -19.73 19.56
N ASN A 570 -8.97 -18.91 20.62
CA ASN A 570 -9.38 -19.20 22.02
C ASN A 570 -9.25 -20.67 22.56
N ASP A 571 -8.18 -21.37 22.19
CA ASP A 571 -8.10 -22.83 22.35
C ASP A 571 -7.13 -23.35 23.42
N PHE A 572 -6.46 -22.46 24.15
CA PHE A 572 -5.47 -22.82 25.16
C PHE A 572 -6.04 -22.71 26.59
N VAL A 573 -6.15 -23.85 27.28
CA VAL A 573 -6.71 -23.95 28.64
C VAL A 573 -5.62 -24.13 29.69
N ASN A 574 -5.78 -23.54 30.89
CA ASN A 574 -4.88 -23.85 32.02
C ASN A 574 -4.96 -25.36 32.30
N PRO A 575 -3.83 -26.06 32.53
CA PRO A 575 -3.91 -27.40 33.06
C PRO A 575 -4.63 -27.31 34.41
N GLN A 576 -5.84 -27.84 34.49
CA GLN A 576 -6.50 -27.96 35.78
C GLN A 576 -5.70 -28.97 36.63
N HIS A 577 -5.41 -28.55 37.86
CA HIS A 577 -4.82 -29.31 38.96
C HIS A 577 -5.19 -30.81 38.94
N HIS A 578 -4.26 -31.65 38.49
CA HIS A 578 -4.15 -32.99 39.04
C HIS A 578 -3.36 -32.89 40.34
N HIS A 579 -4.08 -32.89 41.47
CA HIS A 579 -3.50 -33.08 42.79
C HIS A 579 -2.65 -34.35 42.82
N TYR A 580 -1.32 -34.19 42.86
CA TYR A 580 -0.42 -35.10 43.55
C TYR A 580 0.66 -34.27 44.23
N ASN A 581 0.61 -34.25 45.56
CA ASN A 581 1.66 -33.74 46.43
C ASN A 581 2.97 -34.47 46.14
N VAL A 582 4.04 -33.74 45.80
CA VAL A 582 5.41 -34.08 46.21
C VAL A 582 6.18 -32.76 46.35
N ASP A 583 6.74 -32.57 47.54
CA ASP A 583 7.56 -31.43 47.96
C ASP A 583 8.82 -31.26 47.09
N GLY A 584 9.21 -30.00 46.81
CA GLY A 584 10.48 -29.71 46.12
C GLY A 584 10.71 -28.24 45.80
N GLU A 585 11.28 -27.52 46.78
CA GLU A 585 12.15 -26.34 46.70
C GLU A 585 11.84 -25.20 45.70
N ASP A 586 11.32 -24.10 46.28
CA ASP A 586 11.41 -22.74 45.76
C ASP A 586 12.87 -22.30 45.57
N THR A 587 13.24 -21.91 44.35
CA THR A 587 14.33 -20.95 44.13
C THR A 587 13.82 -19.78 43.29
N SER A 588 13.66 -18.65 43.97
CA SER A 588 13.26 -17.37 43.41
C SER A 588 14.35 -16.75 42.54
N ALA A 589 13.90 -16.12 41.45
CA ALA A 589 14.46 -15.00 40.70
C ALA A 589 15.95 -14.63 40.89
N ASN A 590 16.72 -14.70 39.80
CA ASN A 590 17.90 -13.87 39.65
C ASN A 590 17.64 -12.72 38.66
N GLU A 591 17.72 -11.51 39.20
CA GLU A 591 17.83 -10.23 38.52
C GLU A 591 19.02 -10.26 37.54
N LEU A 592 18.74 -10.22 36.23
CA LEU A 592 19.62 -9.70 35.16
C LEU A 592 18.88 -9.88 33.83
N VAL A 593 17.76 -9.16 33.65
CA VAL A 593 16.97 -9.21 32.41
C VAL A 593 17.56 -8.21 31.39
N PRO A 594 18.00 -8.66 30.20
CA PRO A 594 18.38 -7.77 29.10
C PRO A 594 17.17 -6.94 28.63
N ARG A 595 17.39 -5.67 28.29
CA ARG A 595 16.35 -4.82 27.68
C ARG A 595 16.08 -5.33 26.26
N THR A 596 14.83 -5.68 25.97
CA THR A 596 14.42 -6.34 24.72
C THR A 596 13.34 -5.55 24.00
N ILE A 597 13.47 -5.45 22.68
CA ILE A 597 12.52 -4.80 21.76
C ILE A 597 12.06 -5.88 20.77
N PHE A 598 10.78 -6.27 20.76
CA PHE A 598 10.24 -7.41 19.99
C PHE A 598 10.95 -8.75 20.23
N GLY A 599 11.53 -8.93 21.42
CA GLY A 599 12.28 -10.14 21.73
C GLY A 599 13.66 -10.21 21.12
N LEU A 600 14.22 -9.07 20.66
CA LEU A 600 15.61 -8.99 20.22
C LEU A 600 16.45 -8.30 21.30
N GLU A 601 17.64 -8.84 21.61
CA GLU A 601 18.58 -8.20 22.52
C GLU A 601 19.10 -6.91 21.89
N VAL A 602 18.89 -5.78 22.59
CA VAL A 602 19.35 -4.47 22.13
C VAL A 602 20.57 -4.09 22.96
N ASN A 603 21.73 -3.97 22.29
CA ASN A 603 22.95 -3.53 22.96
C ASN A 603 22.82 -2.06 23.40
N LYS A 604 23.72 -1.58 24.28
CA LYS A 604 23.69 -0.19 24.78
C LYS A 604 23.80 0.89 23.68
N GLY A 605 24.08 0.51 22.43
CA GLY A 605 24.14 1.37 21.25
C GLY A 605 22.83 1.44 20.43
N GLY A 606 21.85 0.57 20.70
CA GLY A 606 20.59 0.53 19.95
C GLY A 606 20.61 -0.35 18.70
N GLU A 607 21.60 -1.24 18.56
CA GLU A 607 21.63 -2.27 17.52
C GLU A 607 20.99 -3.56 18.04
N ILE A 608 20.23 -4.21 17.16
CA ILE A 608 19.40 -5.40 17.41
C ILE A 608 20.22 -6.65 17.05
N GLU A 609 20.52 -7.53 18.00
CA GLU A 609 21.23 -8.78 17.75
C GLU A 609 20.30 -9.89 17.22
N SER A 610 20.73 -10.58 16.16
CA SER A 610 19.97 -11.57 15.40
C SER A 610 20.04 -12.98 16.01
N LYS A 611 19.47 -13.20 17.20
CA LYS A 611 19.24 -14.57 17.73
C LYS A 611 17.96 -14.68 18.56
N GLY A 612 16.97 -15.39 18.03
CA GLY A 612 15.85 -16.00 18.78
C GLY A 612 14.46 -15.38 18.55
N TRP A 613 13.61 -16.07 17.76
CA TRP A 613 12.20 -15.74 17.55
C TRP A 613 11.35 -16.23 18.75
N LYS A 614 10.44 -15.41 19.30
CA LYS A 614 9.42 -15.85 20.28
C LYS A 614 8.00 -16.03 19.67
N GLU A 615 7.28 -17.00 20.24
CA GLU A 615 6.01 -17.66 19.88
C GLU A 615 4.72 -16.79 19.89
N GLY A 616 4.81 -15.49 19.57
CA GLY A 616 3.66 -14.57 19.53
C GLY A 616 3.01 -14.29 20.90
N LYS A 617 1.81 -13.69 20.91
CA LYS A 617 1.03 -13.38 22.14
C LYS A 617 0.61 -14.62 22.95
N HIS A 618 0.88 -15.80 22.41
CA HIS A 618 0.64 -17.09 23.04
C HIS A 618 1.84 -17.62 23.85
N GLY A 619 2.96 -16.88 23.96
CA GLY A 619 4.11 -17.27 24.79
C GLY A 619 3.81 -17.45 26.30
N HIS A 620 2.67 -16.94 26.78
CA HIS A 620 2.14 -17.19 28.14
C HIS A 620 1.44 -18.55 28.29
N HIS A 621 1.41 -19.37 27.24
CA HIS A 621 0.87 -20.72 27.25
C HIS A 621 1.96 -21.79 27.44
N ASN A 622 3.17 -21.39 27.85
CA ASN A 622 4.30 -22.26 28.21
C ASN A 622 4.04 -23.09 29.48
N GLY A 623 3.03 -23.94 29.38
CA GLY A 623 2.46 -24.77 30.44
C GLY A 623 1.02 -25.22 30.14
N LYS A 624 0.30 -24.57 29.21
CA LYS A 624 -1.09 -24.91 28.82
C LYS A 624 -1.10 -25.87 27.64
N HIS A 625 -1.93 -26.91 27.70
CA HIS A 625 -2.13 -27.80 26.56
C HIS A 625 -3.28 -27.28 25.67
N PRO A 626 -3.12 -27.28 24.33
CA PRO A 626 -4.26 -27.09 23.45
C PRO A 626 -5.31 -28.16 23.76
N ARG A 627 -6.58 -27.82 23.57
CA ARG A 627 -7.67 -28.80 23.64
C ARG A 627 -7.41 -29.95 22.66
N PRO A 628 -7.89 -31.18 22.94
CA PRO A 628 -7.75 -32.31 22.03
C PRO A 628 -8.29 -32.04 20.62
N GLU A 629 -9.37 -31.25 20.54
CA GLU A 629 -9.96 -30.74 19.30
C GLU A 629 -10.06 -29.20 19.37
N PRO A 630 -9.82 -28.48 18.25
CA PRO A 630 -10.03 -27.04 18.18
C PRO A 630 -11.49 -26.64 18.42
N HIS A 631 -11.69 -25.66 19.30
CA HIS A 631 -13.00 -25.09 19.64
C HIS A 631 -12.95 -23.56 19.56
N PRO A 632 -12.68 -23.01 18.35
CA PRO A 632 -12.64 -21.57 18.17
C PRO A 632 -14.02 -20.95 18.44
N LYS A 633 -14.01 -19.66 18.77
CA LYS A 633 -15.23 -18.84 18.74
C LYS A 633 -15.67 -18.61 17.29
N ASP A 634 -16.89 -18.13 17.13
CA ASP A 634 -17.43 -17.75 15.83
C ASP A 634 -16.50 -16.75 15.12
N PHE A 635 -16.14 -17.08 13.88
CA PHE A 635 -15.29 -16.23 13.07
C PHE A 635 -16.08 -15.01 12.60
N TYR A 636 -15.54 -13.83 12.87
CA TYR A 636 -16.15 -12.57 12.47
C TYR A 636 -15.08 -11.47 12.30
N TYR A 637 -15.25 -10.65 11.26
CA TYR A 637 -14.44 -9.45 11.03
C TYR A 637 -15.03 -8.26 11.79
N GLU A 638 -14.24 -7.68 12.69
CA GLU A 638 -14.63 -6.52 13.49
C GLU A 638 -14.23 -5.22 12.82
N LEU A 639 -14.96 -4.14 13.10
CA LEU A 639 -14.53 -2.80 12.70
C LEU A 639 -13.24 -2.42 13.42
N GLU A 640 -12.15 -2.22 12.69
CA GLU A 640 -10.91 -1.66 13.26
C GLU A 640 -11.05 -0.14 13.38
N TYR A 641 -11.34 0.51 12.26
CA TYR A 641 -11.63 1.93 12.22
C TYR A 641 -12.34 2.39 10.96
N ASP A 642 -12.93 3.57 11.09
CA ASP A 642 -13.53 4.34 10.03
C ASP A 642 -12.83 5.70 9.89
N THR A 643 -12.53 6.10 8.65
CA THR A 643 -11.95 7.43 8.37
C THR A 643 -12.89 8.58 8.76
N ARG A 644 -14.21 8.38 8.78
CA ARG A 644 -15.22 9.40 9.11
C ARG A 644 -15.12 9.90 10.55
N GLU A 645 -14.82 9.01 11.50
CA GLU A 645 -14.70 9.33 12.93
C GLU A 645 -13.59 10.36 13.23
N LYS A 646 -12.65 10.54 12.29
CA LYS A 646 -11.48 11.41 12.45
C LYS A 646 -11.61 12.82 11.85
N ASN A 647 -12.82 13.31 11.59
CA ASN A 647 -13.07 14.57 10.87
C ASN A 647 -12.34 14.63 9.51
N PHE A 648 -12.29 13.50 8.80
CA PHE A 648 -11.75 13.38 7.45
C PHE A 648 -12.95 13.34 6.48
N PRO A 649 -13.44 14.50 6.00
CA PRO A 649 -14.73 14.58 5.30
C PRO A 649 -14.73 13.95 3.90
N ASP A 650 -13.54 13.76 3.33
CA ASP A 650 -13.29 13.16 2.04
C ASP A 650 -11.87 12.59 2.02
N LEU A 651 -11.56 11.70 1.07
CA LEU A 651 -10.23 11.13 0.88
C LEU A 651 -9.40 11.90 -0.16
N THR A 652 -9.60 13.22 -0.30
CA THR A 652 -8.84 14.00 -1.29
C THR A 652 -7.36 14.08 -0.95
N VAL A 653 -6.51 14.22 -1.97
CA VAL A 653 -5.05 14.34 -1.84
C VAL A 653 -4.66 15.41 -0.81
N ARG A 654 -5.37 16.54 -0.78
CA ARG A 654 -5.12 17.59 0.20
C ARG A 654 -5.25 17.09 1.64
N ARG A 655 -6.24 16.25 1.94
CA ARG A 655 -6.44 15.70 3.29
C ARG A 655 -5.32 14.75 3.68
N TRP A 656 -4.85 13.92 2.73
CA TRP A 656 -3.68 13.07 2.91
C TRP A 656 -2.41 13.88 3.20
N VAL A 657 -2.16 14.96 2.45
CA VAL A 657 -1.02 15.87 2.69
C VAL A 657 -1.12 16.55 4.07
N GLU A 658 -2.30 17.04 4.44
CA GLU A 658 -2.54 17.65 5.76
C GLU A 658 -2.33 16.63 6.90
N TYR A 659 -2.75 15.37 6.71
CA TYR A 659 -2.59 14.31 7.71
C TYR A 659 -1.15 13.81 7.83
N ALA A 660 -0.47 13.55 6.70
CA ALA A 660 0.95 13.24 6.66
C ALA A 660 1.77 14.31 7.41
N ARG A 661 1.50 15.60 7.15
CA ARG A 661 2.18 16.69 7.83
C ARG A 661 1.94 16.69 9.35
N LYS A 662 0.74 16.36 9.82
CA LYS A 662 0.44 16.23 11.26
C LYS A 662 1.20 15.08 11.90
N ILE A 663 1.33 13.96 11.19
CA ILE A 663 2.11 12.80 11.63
C ILE A 663 3.60 13.14 11.73
N GLY A 664 4.18 13.74 10.70
CA GLY A 664 5.61 14.11 10.67
C GLY A 664 5.98 15.28 11.59
N GLY A 665 5.12 16.29 11.71
CA GLY A 665 5.45 17.59 12.29
C GLY A 665 5.24 17.76 13.80
N GLY A 666 5.35 16.70 14.60
CA GLY A 666 4.97 16.68 16.03
C GLY A 666 5.44 17.87 16.89
N ARG A 667 4.63 18.95 16.95
CA ARG A 667 4.61 19.88 18.09
C ARG A 667 3.56 19.38 19.08
N ALA A 668 4.01 18.77 20.17
CA ALA A 668 3.16 18.55 21.33
C ALA A 668 2.75 19.91 21.91
N LYS A 669 1.47 20.28 21.80
CA LYS A 669 0.82 20.94 22.93
C LYS A 669 0.51 19.82 23.90
N GLY A 670 1.03 19.89 25.12
CA GLY A 670 0.72 18.93 26.17
C GLY A 670 -0.80 18.85 26.34
N ALA A 671 -1.41 17.81 25.80
CA ALA A 671 -2.68 17.31 26.23
C ALA A 671 -2.34 16.09 27.07
N ASN A 672 -2.65 16.16 28.37
CA ASN A 672 -2.72 14.97 29.21
C ASN A 672 -3.58 13.94 28.48
N VAL A 673 -3.04 12.74 28.29
CA VAL A 673 -3.79 11.58 27.82
C VAL A 673 -4.38 10.92 29.07
N ASP A 674 -5.36 11.57 29.70
CA ASP A 674 -6.04 11.06 30.91
C ASP A 674 -7.28 10.21 30.56
N TYR A 675 -7.27 9.48 29.44
CA TYR A 675 -8.43 8.66 29.03
C TYR A 675 -8.14 7.17 28.80
N GLU A 676 -6.92 6.68 29.07
CA GLU A 676 -6.67 5.23 29.12
C GLU A 676 -5.95 4.75 30.40
N GLU A 677 -5.52 5.63 31.31
CA GLU A 677 -4.98 5.21 32.63
C GLU A 677 -6.08 4.76 33.62
N ARG A 678 -7.33 5.21 33.47
CA ARG A 678 -8.42 4.86 34.42
C ARG A 678 -8.87 3.39 34.40
N ASN A 679 -8.50 2.61 33.39
CA ASN A 679 -8.82 1.17 33.36
C ASN A 679 -7.68 0.29 33.88
N MET A 680 -6.53 0.86 34.26
CA MET A 680 -5.45 0.13 34.92
C MET A 680 -5.54 0.21 36.45
N ASP A 681 -5.98 1.35 36.98
CA ASP A 681 -6.02 1.57 38.44
C ASP A 681 -7.17 0.85 39.16
N GLU A 682 -8.22 0.39 38.45
CA GLU A 682 -9.33 -0.38 39.05
C GLU A 682 -9.06 -1.90 39.15
N VAL A 683 -7.96 -2.41 38.58
CA VAL A 683 -7.61 -3.84 38.63
C VAL A 683 -6.53 -4.15 39.69
N GLU A 684 -5.75 -3.17 40.13
CA GLU A 684 -4.76 -3.33 41.21
C GLU A 684 -5.32 -3.06 42.62
N GLY A 685 -6.55 -2.55 42.74
CA GLY A 685 -7.15 -2.19 44.04
C GLY A 685 -7.79 -3.33 44.85
N GLN A 686 -7.57 -4.60 44.46
CA GLN A 686 -8.23 -5.75 45.09
C GLN A 686 -7.27 -6.87 45.51
N LEU A 687 -6.10 -6.52 46.02
CA LEU A 687 -5.30 -7.40 46.87
C LEU A 687 -4.38 -6.52 47.72
N ASP A 688 -4.73 -6.40 49.00
CA ASP A 688 -3.82 -6.33 50.16
C ASP A 688 -4.47 -5.53 51.29
N THR A 689 -5.24 -6.25 52.11
CA THR A 689 -5.60 -5.86 53.48
C THR A 689 -4.93 -6.84 54.43
N VAL A 690 -3.79 -6.50 55.01
CA VAL A 690 -3.37 -6.91 56.38
C VAL A 690 -2.30 -5.91 56.91
N ASP A 691 -2.62 -5.30 58.05
CA ASP A 691 -1.81 -4.85 59.22
C ASP A 691 -0.29 -5.16 59.25
N GLU A 692 0.63 -4.46 59.94
CA GLU A 692 0.63 -3.36 60.91
C GLU A 692 2.11 -2.89 61.11
N ASP A 693 2.26 -1.66 61.61
CA ASP A 693 3.29 -1.16 62.55
C ASP A 693 4.79 -0.87 62.19
N LYS A 694 5.07 0.46 62.24
CA LYS A 694 6.14 1.21 62.94
C LYS A 694 7.62 1.04 62.56
N LEU A 695 8.23 2.17 62.15
CA LEU A 695 9.19 2.93 62.98
C LEU A 695 9.64 4.23 62.28
N GLU A 696 9.50 5.35 63.01
CA GLU A 696 10.05 6.66 62.69
C GLU A 696 11.57 6.68 62.88
N ALA A 697 12.32 7.37 62.00
CA ALA A 697 13.50 8.15 62.39
C ALA A 697 13.96 9.10 61.26
N GLU A 698 14.44 10.24 61.71
CA GLU A 698 14.77 11.48 60.99
C GLU A 698 15.94 11.38 59.99
N GLY A 699 15.97 12.29 59.00
CA GLY A 699 17.18 12.50 58.20
C GLY A 699 17.02 13.42 56.99
N LYS A 700 16.95 14.73 57.19
CA LYS A 700 17.18 15.73 56.12
C LYS A 700 18.60 15.58 55.59
N LYS A 701 18.79 15.39 54.26
CA LYS A 701 19.88 16.02 53.48
C LYS A 701 19.80 15.80 51.95
N HIS A 702 19.91 16.93 51.24
CA HIS A 702 20.37 17.16 49.86
C HIS A 702 19.57 16.63 48.64
N LYS A 703 18.70 17.52 48.11
CA LYS A 703 18.25 17.50 46.70
C LYS A 703 19.45 17.70 45.76
N LYS A 704 19.89 16.62 45.11
CA LYS A 704 20.78 16.69 43.93
C LYS A 704 19.91 16.86 42.68
N HIS A 705 20.01 18.01 42.03
CA HIS A 705 19.38 18.27 40.73
C HIS A 705 19.87 17.27 39.67
N LYS A 706 19.11 16.21 39.40
CA LYS A 706 19.24 15.46 38.14
C LYS A 706 18.46 16.22 37.07
N LYS A 707 19.17 16.89 36.16
CA LYS A 707 18.61 17.35 34.88
C LYS A 707 18.10 16.13 34.12
N GLY A 708 16.82 15.82 34.24
CA GLY A 708 16.16 14.81 33.40
C GLY A 708 16.17 15.29 31.95
N LYS A 709 16.79 14.51 31.05
CA LYS A 709 16.58 14.65 29.61
C LYS A 709 15.07 14.52 29.37
N LYS A 710 14.42 15.60 28.93
CA LYS A 710 13.02 15.54 28.51
C LYS A 710 12.97 14.73 27.21
N HIS A 711 12.60 13.45 27.32
CA HIS A 711 12.22 12.66 26.16
C HIS A 711 10.95 13.30 25.57
N HIS A 712 11.08 13.89 24.38
CA HIS A 712 9.93 14.46 23.67
C HIS A 712 9.03 13.29 23.23
N LYS A 713 7.83 13.18 23.84
CA LYS A 713 6.85 12.15 23.51
C LYS A 713 6.38 12.31 22.06
N ALA A 714 6.21 11.18 21.35
CA ALA A 714 5.56 11.10 20.04
C ALA A 714 4.19 11.81 20.03
N SER A 715 3.78 12.35 18.87
CA SER A 715 2.42 12.92 18.72
C SER A 715 1.36 11.81 18.79
N LYS A 716 0.16 12.15 19.29
CA LYS A 716 -0.98 11.22 19.32
C LYS A 716 -1.30 10.67 17.93
N GLU A 717 -1.15 11.52 16.91
CA GLU A 717 -1.37 11.17 15.50
C GLU A 717 -0.37 10.12 15.02
N TRP A 718 0.91 10.26 15.37
CA TRP A 718 1.94 9.28 15.01
C TRP A 718 1.70 7.95 15.69
N PHE A 719 1.45 7.95 17.00
CA PHE A 719 1.15 6.73 17.75
C PHE A 719 -0.06 5.99 17.17
N THR A 720 -1.14 6.73 16.88
CA THR A 720 -2.36 6.14 16.30
C THR A 720 -2.12 5.59 14.90
N PHE A 721 -1.29 6.27 14.10
CA PHE A 721 -0.91 5.80 12.76
C PHE A 721 -0.14 4.48 12.85
N VAL A 722 0.89 4.41 13.69
CA VAL A 722 1.68 3.18 13.89
C VAL A 722 0.79 2.04 14.40
N LYS A 723 -0.05 2.28 15.41
CA LYS A 723 -0.97 1.25 15.94
C LYS A 723 -1.83 0.63 14.83
N ARG A 724 -2.34 1.46 13.91
CA ARG A 724 -3.14 1.01 12.76
C ARG A 724 -2.32 0.33 11.67
N ALA A 725 -1.09 0.80 11.44
CA ALA A 725 -0.19 0.17 10.47
C ALA A 725 0.03 -1.32 10.75
N PHE A 726 0.10 -1.68 12.03
CA PHE A 726 0.24 -3.06 12.50
C PHE A 726 -1.09 -3.68 12.95
N VAL A 727 -2.24 -3.10 12.58
CA VAL A 727 -3.60 -3.61 12.86
C VAL A 727 -3.82 -3.88 14.35
N GLY A 728 -3.26 -3.05 15.23
CA GLY A 728 -3.37 -3.20 16.69
C GLY A 728 -2.66 -4.42 17.29
N THR A 729 -1.81 -5.11 16.53
CA THR A 729 -1.06 -6.26 17.04
C THR A 729 0.08 -5.84 17.98
N MET A 730 0.71 -4.69 17.73
CA MET A 730 1.74 -4.11 18.59
C MET A 730 1.18 -3.51 19.89
N ASP A 731 1.85 -3.79 21.01
CA ASP A 731 1.50 -3.21 22.30
C ASP A 731 1.93 -1.72 22.40
N PRO A 732 1.17 -0.86 23.09
CA PRO A 732 1.55 0.53 23.31
C PRO A 732 2.96 0.78 23.86
N HIS A 733 3.48 -0.11 24.71
CA HIS A 733 4.83 -0.01 25.24
C HIS A 733 5.87 -0.18 24.14
N GLU A 734 5.69 -1.19 23.28
CA GLU A 734 6.62 -1.49 22.21
C GLU A 734 6.58 -0.39 21.12
N ILE A 735 5.39 0.13 20.82
CA ILE A 735 5.25 1.30 19.94
C ILE A 735 6.03 2.49 20.50
N LYS A 736 5.96 2.73 21.80
CA LYS A 736 6.69 3.82 22.45
C LYS A 736 8.21 3.58 22.42
N GLU A 737 8.65 2.34 22.52
CA GLU A 737 10.07 2.00 22.51
C GLU A 737 10.70 2.17 21.13
N MET A 738 10.08 1.62 20.08
CA MET A 738 10.59 1.72 18.71
C MET A 738 10.31 3.08 18.07
N PHE A 739 9.09 3.59 18.22
CA PHE A 739 8.61 4.75 17.46
C PHE A 739 8.52 6.02 18.30
N GLY A 740 8.86 5.97 19.59
CA GLY A 740 8.78 7.11 20.51
C GLY A 740 9.85 8.18 20.30
N ARG A 741 10.88 7.93 19.47
CA ARG A 741 11.88 8.94 19.10
C ARG A 741 11.21 10.03 18.26
N SER A 742 11.43 11.29 18.60
CA SER A 742 10.97 12.43 17.79
C SER A 742 11.85 12.53 16.53
N ALA A 743 11.23 12.82 15.37
CA ALA A 743 11.94 13.15 14.15
C ALA A 743 13.02 14.22 14.43
N PRO A 744 14.25 14.08 13.90
CA PRO A 744 15.29 15.08 14.09
C PRO A 744 14.80 16.44 13.57
N VAL A 745 15.04 17.48 14.37
CA VAL A 745 14.83 18.86 13.95
C VAL A 745 15.80 19.12 12.81
N ALA A 746 15.31 19.52 11.64
CA ALA A 746 16.16 19.95 10.54
C ALA A 746 17.09 21.07 11.04
N GLU A 747 18.36 20.75 11.28
CA GLU A 747 19.41 21.75 11.47
C GLU A 747 19.67 22.40 10.12
N GLU A 748 19.42 23.71 10.04
CA GLU A 748 19.85 24.52 8.91
C GLU A 748 21.38 24.39 8.80
N VAL A 749 21.84 23.77 7.72
CA VAL A 749 23.26 23.77 7.34
C VAL A 749 23.65 25.23 7.08
N GLN A 750 24.27 25.87 8.07
CA GLN A 750 25.00 27.11 7.86
C GLN A 750 26.22 26.78 7.01
N GLU A 751 26.18 27.14 5.73
CA GLU A 751 27.38 27.35 4.94
C GLU A 751 28.25 28.38 5.66
N VAL A 752 29.35 27.89 6.23
CA VAL A 752 30.44 28.74 6.69
C VAL A 752 31.16 29.20 5.42
N VAL A 753 30.81 30.40 4.95
CA VAL A 753 31.66 31.15 4.03
C VAL A 753 32.80 31.72 4.86
N GLU A 754 33.97 31.08 4.81
CA GLU A 754 35.21 31.74 5.22
C GLU A 754 35.52 32.87 4.23
N LEU A 755 35.66 34.08 4.76
CA LEU A 755 36.09 35.29 4.08
C LEU A 755 37.61 35.34 3.96
#